data_AF-A0A412AWQ3-F1
#
_entry.id   AF-A0A412AWQ3-F1
#
_cell.length_a   1.000
_cell.length_b   1.000
_cell.length_c   1.000
_cell.angle_alpha   90.00
_cell.angle_beta   90.00
_cell.angle_gamma   90.00
#
_symmetry.space_group_name_H-M   'P 1'
#
loop_
_entity.id
_entity.type
_entity.pdbx_description
1 polymer ?
#
loop_
_entity_poly.entity_id
_entity_poly.type
_entity_poly.pdbx_seq_one_letter_code
_entity_poly.pdbx_strand_id
1 'polypeptide(L)'
;MKIKSQSRILSLLLVVVMIAGMVPFSAVTANAAGGTVEVSTWEELKRALEYTTNCSVVKVIADIETKDLNGHTGLHQDNIIFMTMAMDKVLDLNGHTVNAYVKYYSEVGQGYLINIRHKDARLTIRDSVGGGALIGEFNQEFYYQFINVDGGTLVMESGTVKILCPSKDNQYKKCAISVSSTAVFNGGEVLTQVTSPGGEREERYLSRRLQAVRGERGGSVTINGGTFDRVVLHSSPTPENRGKYELVVNGGFFRQSIALILTGDVYASNFDHLPMQINDAYFMRTTDKLDQCRLSVSGQMKWFYDNNWDYRLLYKDIPGATLDDALSMMDDLIPHLISENGAVFTDVHDGNWYVRGNMRRWVENGGPIMIFQNTSFGVQGSMVRVISNAYGVKEVLLDGEPMACGERGFSAPQVDTTAESEHNVEFVMYPISPMLRVLGYSYSNEYSTGYIRILVDDDTGQGMVHYPDVPESGNQPFSVTYYVNESNVDTLVTMELQYDLMLENNGVKKRVMTGYKGAKLAQWVDRTQTIDTVYVNISQPLVQGDYTSGAITVDGSALYTVRDTAGYWEHEDIWDLNGNGSVPAILGDNYYRAFRVSLKEGLEGYKFDKNNPPKVMIRGLNRDCDDISVRVANDGRYVDVSLASRPSELIQNAWGTVTGLRAGSLVGGVNIKPRDSHFDFEIKEIQRVKNGVVYGTNPGDEIDPDYLYRIKLVGAGKQGKTFSNGPEQYDITFHYYLNTNVKLRMNNDSDIAANYEEVLYDTASQAYTIDLVPEPDFVEYDYLSLGAPYPWAGSCPEFNNNWITGVPGGVMVRKYSWFDVSSGARMNETTPFAAGRSYRFEVILDCEEGYYLADPEVLDAYVNGEKAQVTEAAGNGTALTVEYSLAVSSGLRGQAVSFLDGSDVTVSLFAEGSAESKYTTTVPGGTKDSSGKYTTTYEIPEVAPGTYIMRVSKKNHVAREYTITVGAEAVTQDVQIHLKGDINGDGRINTSDVGKANAHAKGSSLLTDYQFACADINGDGKVNTSDVGKINAHARGKSLLW
;
A
#
# COMPACT_ATOMS: atom_id res chain seq x y z
N MET A 1 -66.44 41.50 40.78
CA MET A 1 -65.37 41.67 39.78
C MET A 1 -65.03 40.28 39.25
N LYS A 2 -65.17 40.09 37.93
CA LYS A 2 -65.08 38.87 37.06
C LYS A 2 -64.46 37.59 37.70
N ILE A 3 -65.22 36.49 37.94
CA ILE A 3 -65.56 35.34 37.03
C ILE A 3 -64.32 34.44 36.76
N LYS A 4 -64.25 33.10 36.99
CA LYS A 4 -65.22 32.02 37.33
C LYS A 4 -64.50 30.73 37.86
N SER A 5 -65.10 30.09 38.88
CA SER A 5 -65.32 28.64 39.21
C SER A 5 -64.20 27.58 39.00
N GLN A 6 -63.69 26.83 39.99
CA GLN A 6 -64.31 25.73 40.81
C GLN A 6 -65.09 24.69 39.97
N SER A 7 -65.08 23.36 40.15
CA SER A 7 -64.46 22.42 41.08
C SER A 7 -64.71 20.98 40.56
N ARG A 8 -63.84 20.03 40.94
CA ARG A 8 -64.09 18.61 41.33
C ARG A 8 -65.13 17.76 40.57
N ILE A 9 -64.67 16.58 40.10
CA ILE A 9 -65.21 15.21 40.28
C ILE A 9 -64.20 14.30 39.54
N LEU A 10 -63.28 13.62 40.24
CA LEU A 10 -63.40 12.27 40.81
C LEU A 10 -63.83 11.19 39.79
N SER A 11 -63.00 10.16 39.64
CA SER A 11 -63.42 8.80 39.23
C SER A 11 -64.03 8.62 37.84
N LEU A 12 -63.21 8.62 36.78
CA LEU A 12 -63.56 7.91 35.54
C LEU A 12 -62.39 7.49 34.63
N LEU A 13 -61.15 7.40 35.15
CA LEU A 13 -59.98 7.07 34.32
C LEU A 13 -59.46 5.62 34.47
N LEU A 14 -60.15 4.76 35.22
CA LEU A 14 -59.66 3.40 35.52
C LEU A 14 -60.40 2.25 34.80
N VAL A 15 -61.29 2.53 33.83
CA VAL A 15 -62.17 1.48 33.23
C VAL A 15 -62.16 1.43 31.70
N VAL A 16 -61.35 2.22 30.99
CA VAL A 16 -61.27 2.17 29.51
C VAL A 16 -60.05 1.39 28.98
N VAL A 17 -59.28 0.73 29.86
CA VAL A 17 -58.04 0.01 29.48
C VAL A 17 -58.25 -1.40 28.90
N MET A 18 -59.48 -1.93 28.76
CA MET A 18 -59.62 -3.38 28.50
C MET A 18 -60.18 -3.91 27.18
N ILE A 19 -60.79 -3.19 26.23
CA ILE A 19 -61.32 -3.88 25.02
C ILE A 19 -61.25 -3.04 23.73
N ALA A 20 -60.55 -3.61 22.72
CA ALA A 20 -60.38 -3.24 21.30
C ALA A 20 -59.44 -2.04 21.01
N GLY A 21 -58.29 -2.13 20.34
CA GLY A 21 -57.77 -3.13 19.39
C GLY A 21 -57.76 -2.54 17.97
N MET A 22 -56.63 -1.93 17.55
CA MET A 22 -56.09 -1.82 16.17
C MET A 22 -55.02 -0.70 16.06
N VAL A 23 -53.74 -1.13 16.10
CA VAL A 23 -52.44 -0.66 15.51
C VAL A 23 -52.24 0.81 15.03
N PRO A 24 -50.98 1.29 14.90
CA PRO A 24 -50.09 1.88 15.92
C PRO A 24 -49.76 3.36 15.58
N PHE A 25 -49.11 4.11 16.47
CA PHE A 25 -47.96 5.00 16.16
C PHE A 25 -47.54 5.80 17.40
N SER A 26 -46.24 5.76 17.67
CA SER A 26 -45.41 6.73 18.39
C SER A 26 -45.74 7.11 19.83
N ALA A 27 -44.91 6.67 20.76
CA ALA A 27 -43.68 7.40 21.08
C ALA A 27 -43.01 6.74 22.29
N VAL A 28 -41.95 5.97 22.06
CA VAL A 28 -40.98 5.68 23.12
C VAL A 28 -39.95 6.78 23.04
N THR A 29 -39.89 7.62 24.07
CA THR A 29 -38.71 8.44 24.35
C THR A 29 -38.11 7.94 25.65
N ALA A 30 -36.95 7.31 25.53
CA ALA A 30 -35.96 7.17 26.58
C ALA A 30 -34.58 7.15 25.89
N ASN A 31 -33.72 8.07 26.30
CA ASN A 31 -32.38 8.31 25.78
C ASN A 31 -31.39 7.17 26.11
N ALA A 32 -30.32 7.14 25.31
CA ALA A 32 -29.12 6.28 25.31
C ALA A 32 -29.23 5.06 24.39
N ALA A 33 -28.48 5.02 23.26
CA ALA A 33 -28.21 3.76 22.56
C ALA A 33 -27.25 3.92 21.37
N GLY A 34 -25.97 3.59 21.54
CA GLY A 34 -25.20 2.89 20.49
C GLY A 34 -25.48 1.39 20.63
N GLY A 35 -26.76 1.01 20.53
CA GLY A 35 -27.28 -0.24 21.08
C GLY A 35 -27.07 -1.45 20.18
N THR A 36 -27.05 -2.63 20.80
CA THR A 36 -27.34 -3.90 20.14
C THR A 36 -28.86 -3.99 19.90
N VAL A 37 -29.26 -4.31 18.68
CA VAL A 37 -30.64 -4.65 18.35
C VAL A 37 -30.72 -6.16 18.20
N GLU A 38 -31.48 -6.79 19.08
CA GLU A 38 -31.80 -8.21 18.98
C GLU A 38 -32.90 -8.41 17.94
N VAL A 39 -32.70 -9.40 17.07
CA VAL A 39 -33.64 -9.73 15.99
C VAL A 39 -33.96 -11.21 15.99
N SER A 40 -35.24 -11.52 15.77
CA SER A 40 -35.79 -12.87 15.75
C SER A 40 -36.63 -13.14 14.49
N THR A 41 -36.80 -12.13 13.65
CA THR A 41 -37.54 -12.22 12.38
C THR A 41 -36.82 -11.47 11.26
N TRP A 42 -37.12 -11.79 10.01
CA TRP A 42 -36.53 -11.11 8.85
C TRP A 42 -36.88 -9.62 8.80
N GLU A 43 -38.10 -9.24 9.16
CA GLU A 43 -38.51 -7.83 9.19
C GLU A 43 -37.74 -7.02 10.25
N GLU A 44 -37.47 -7.62 11.41
CA GLU A 44 -36.61 -7.00 12.43
C GLU A 44 -35.17 -6.88 11.95
N LEU A 45 -34.62 -7.93 11.33
CA LEU A 45 -33.28 -7.93 10.75
C LEU A 45 -33.14 -6.84 9.67
N LYS A 46 -34.10 -6.79 8.73
CA LYS A 46 -34.15 -5.77 7.69
C LYS A 46 -34.19 -4.38 8.29
N ARG A 47 -35.11 -4.12 9.22
CA ARG A 47 -35.23 -2.80 9.86
C ARG A 47 -33.95 -2.43 10.62
N ALA A 48 -33.29 -3.37 11.29
CA ALA A 48 -32.08 -3.13 12.05
C ALA A 48 -30.87 -2.78 11.17
N LEU A 49 -30.80 -3.38 9.97
CA LEU A 49 -29.75 -3.11 8.98
C LEU A 49 -30.06 -1.89 8.09
N GLU A 50 -31.29 -1.38 8.10
CA GLU A 50 -31.64 -0.10 7.46
C GLU A 50 -31.05 1.11 8.22
N TYR A 51 -30.70 2.16 7.47
CA TYR A 51 -30.06 3.38 8.00
C TYR A 51 -30.93 4.14 9.02
N THR A 52 -32.23 3.86 9.05
CA THR A 52 -33.20 4.51 9.94
C THR A 52 -33.11 4.00 11.38
N THR A 53 -32.54 2.81 11.60
CA THR A 53 -32.34 2.25 12.93
C THR A 53 -30.96 2.62 13.48
N ASN A 54 -30.96 3.37 14.57
CA ASN A 54 -29.73 3.73 15.29
C ASN A 54 -29.23 2.54 16.12
N CYS A 55 -28.36 1.72 15.54
CA CYS A 55 -27.68 0.61 16.21
C CYS A 55 -26.35 0.31 15.52
N SER A 56 -25.36 -0.18 16.27
CA SER A 56 -24.05 -0.61 15.75
C SER A 56 -23.99 -2.12 15.57
N VAL A 57 -24.69 -2.88 16.41
CA VAL A 57 -24.74 -4.35 16.37
C VAL A 57 -26.17 -4.82 16.16
N VAL A 58 -26.36 -5.71 15.21
CA VAL A 58 -27.60 -6.46 14.99
C VAL A 58 -27.31 -7.90 15.39
N LYS A 59 -27.94 -8.36 16.48
CA LYS A 59 -27.70 -9.68 17.07
C LYS A 59 -28.87 -10.59 16.80
N VAL A 60 -28.64 -11.70 16.13
CA VAL A 60 -29.67 -12.72 15.90
C VAL A 60 -29.84 -13.52 17.20
N ILE A 61 -31.07 -13.63 17.70
CA ILE A 61 -31.35 -14.32 18.99
C ILE A 61 -32.20 -15.58 18.85
N ALA A 62 -32.65 -15.87 17.62
CA ALA A 62 -33.39 -17.08 17.28
C ALA A 62 -33.16 -17.39 15.80
N ASP A 63 -33.34 -18.65 15.41
CA ASP A 63 -33.33 -19.01 14.00
C ASP A 63 -34.45 -18.28 13.25
N ILE A 64 -34.11 -17.65 12.13
CA ILE A 64 -35.03 -16.90 11.28
C ILE A 64 -35.31 -17.75 10.04
N GLU A 65 -36.54 -18.18 9.87
CA GLU A 65 -37.00 -18.93 8.69
C GLU A 65 -38.04 -18.10 7.93
N THR A 66 -37.79 -17.82 6.65
CA THR A 66 -38.68 -16.98 5.84
C THR A 66 -39.59 -17.79 4.94
N LYS A 67 -39.44 -19.12 4.87
CA LYS A 67 -40.20 -19.98 3.96
C LYS A 67 -41.71 -19.88 4.08
N ASP A 68 -42.23 -19.67 5.29
CA ASP A 68 -43.66 -19.56 5.55
C ASP A 68 -44.24 -18.16 5.29
N LEU A 69 -43.39 -17.17 4.99
CA LEU A 69 -43.85 -15.83 4.63
C LEU A 69 -44.57 -15.80 3.28
N ASN A 70 -45.43 -14.81 3.11
CA ASN A 70 -46.15 -14.51 1.87
C ASN A 70 -46.89 -15.72 1.26
N GLY A 71 -47.53 -16.55 2.09
CA GLY A 71 -48.29 -17.73 1.63
C GLY A 71 -47.38 -18.86 1.15
N HIS A 72 -46.28 -19.10 1.88
CA HIS A 72 -45.23 -20.07 1.54
C HIS A 72 -44.47 -19.76 0.23
N THR A 73 -44.39 -18.47 -0.15
CA THR A 73 -43.55 -18.02 -1.27
C THR A 73 -42.25 -17.35 -0.83
N GLY A 74 -42.09 -17.04 0.46
CA GLY A 74 -40.85 -16.48 0.99
C GLY A 74 -40.74 -14.97 0.82
N LEU A 75 -39.53 -14.48 0.56
CA LEU A 75 -39.21 -13.06 0.44
C LEU A 75 -39.50 -12.50 -0.96
N HIS A 76 -40.00 -11.26 -0.99
CA HIS A 76 -40.27 -10.45 -2.18
C HIS A 76 -39.36 -9.20 -2.22
N GLN A 77 -39.53 -8.36 -3.23
CA GLN A 77 -38.72 -7.20 -3.57
C GLN A 77 -38.67 -6.19 -2.42
N ASP A 78 -39.80 -6.05 -1.72
CA ASP A 78 -39.92 -5.17 -0.57
C ASP A 78 -39.18 -5.71 0.66
N ASN A 79 -38.71 -6.95 0.66
CA ASN A 79 -37.94 -7.56 1.74
C ASN A 79 -36.42 -7.47 1.54
N ILE A 80 -35.95 -6.85 0.45
CA ILE A 80 -34.50 -6.65 0.20
C ILE A 80 -33.92 -5.64 1.19
N ILE A 81 -32.74 -5.95 1.72
CA ILE A 81 -31.99 -5.09 2.63
C ILE A 81 -31.05 -4.21 1.81
N PHE A 82 -31.29 -2.90 1.86
CA PHE A 82 -30.50 -1.90 1.15
C PHE A 82 -29.70 -1.05 2.12
N MET A 83 -28.36 -1.12 2.01
CA MET A 83 -27.46 -0.24 2.72
C MET A 83 -27.07 0.95 1.84
N THR A 84 -27.95 1.95 1.77
CA THR A 84 -27.89 3.09 0.82
C THR A 84 -27.33 4.38 1.40
N MET A 85 -26.98 4.41 2.69
CA MET A 85 -26.39 5.57 3.38
C MET A 85 -25.12 5.17 4.12
N ALA A 86 -24.32 6.15 4.55
CA ALA A 86 -23.13 5.90 5.38
C ALA A 86 -23.54 5.30 6.73
N MET A 87 -23.04 4.09 7.03
CA MET A 87 -23.29 3.40 8.30
C MET A 87 -22.33 2.22 8.47
N ASP A 88 -22.02 1.89 9.71
CA ASP A 88 -21.26 0.71 10.08
C ASP A 88 -22.15 -0.21 10.92
N LYS A 89 -22.35 -1.44 10.45
CA LYS A 89 -23.23 -2.43 11.06
C LYS A 89 -22.48 -3.74 11.26
N VAL A 90 -22.51 -4.25 12.48
CA VAL A 90 -22.06 -5.61 12.78
C VAL A 90 -23.28 -6.52 12.84
N LEU A 91 -23.40 -7.46 11.91
CA LEU A 91 -24.37 -8.54 11.97
C LEU A 91 -23.73 -9.73 12.70
N ASP A 92 -24.16 -9.91 13.95
CA ASP A 92 -23.74 -11.02 14.80
C ASP A 92 -24.78 -12.15 14.74
N LEU A 93 -24.42 -13.25 14.08
CA LEU A 93 -25.27 -14.42 13.92
C LEU A 93 -25.51 -15.15 15.24
N ASN A 94 -24.59 -15.00 16.21
CA ASN A 94 -24.75 -15.48 17.59
C ASN A 94 -25.25 -16.94 17.67
N GLY A 95 -24.69 -17.81 16.82
CA GLY A 95 -25.00 -19.25 16.78
C GLY A 95 -26.32 -19.62 16.10
N HIS A 96 -27.05 -18.66 15.53
CA HIS A 96 -28.35 -18.87 14.91
C HIS A 96 -28.31 -18.85 13.38
N THR A 97 -29.26 -19.55 12.78
CA THR A 97 -29.40 -19.61 11.31
C THR A 97 -30.46 -18.62 10.82
N VAL A 98 -30.12 -17.80 9.84
CA VAL A 98 -31.06 -17.00 9.05
C VAL A 98 -31.21 -17.67 7.68
N ASN A 99 -32.31 -18.38 7.48
CA ASN A 99 -32.69 -18.96 6.20
C ASN A 99 -33.61 -18.01 5.42
N ALA A 100 -33.03 -17.34 4.43
CA ALA A 100 -33.67 -16.41 3.54
C ALA A 100 -34.14 -17.12 2.27
N TYR A 101 -35.38 -17.62 2.31
CA TYR A 101 -36.06 -18.32 1.23
C TYR A 101 -36.79 -17.38 0.27
N VAL A 102 -36.64 -17.62 -1.03
CA VAL A 102 -37.35 -16.96 -2.14
C VAL A 102 -37.87 -18.03 -3.09
N LYS A 103 -39.19 -18.06 -3.35
CA LYS A 103 -39.78 -19.04 -4.27
C LYS A 103 -39.70 -18.61 -5.73
N TYR A 104 -39.96 -17.34 -6.06
CA TYR A 104 -40.01 -16.87 -7.45
C TYR A 104 -39.06 -15.68 -7.70
N TYR A 105 -38.28 -15.69 -8.79
CA TYR A 105 -37.38 -14.56 -9.12
C TYR A 105 -38.13 -13.25 -9.32
N SER A 106 -39.29 -13.31 -9.98
CA SER A 106 -40.14 -12.14 -10.24
C SER A 106 -40.50 -11.40 -8.96
N GLU A 107 -40.43 -12.08 -7.82
CA GLU A 107 -40.70 -11.48 -6.53
C GLU A 107 -39.55 -10.54 -6.11
N VAL A 108 -38.28 -10.75 -6.50
CA VAL A 108 -37.10 -9.97 -6.05
C VAL A 108 -36.27 -9.37 -7.19
N GLY A 109 -36.88 -9.09 -8.35
CA GLY A 109 -36.47 -8.27 -9.52
C GLY A 109 -35.00 -7.86 -9.75
N GLN A 110 -34.29 -7.41 -8.71
CA GLN A 110 -32.87 -7.06 -8.63
C GLN A 110 -31.90 -8.25 -8.48
N GLY A 111 -32.35 -9.42 -8.03
CA GLY A 111 -31.53 -10.64 -7.95
C GLY A 111 -30.58 -10.73 -6.76
N TYR A 112 -30.82 -9.98 -5.67
CA TYR A 112 -30.08 -10.10 -4.41
C TYR A 112 -30.94 -9.79 -3.18
N LEU A 113 -30.52 -10.24 -1.99
CA LEU A 113 -31.25 -10.02 -0.73
C LEU A 113 -30.59 -9.00 0.20
N ILE A 114 -29.27 -8.87 0.16
CA ILE A 114 -28.52 -7.82 0.87
C ILE A 114 -27.67 -7.06 -0.14
N ASN A 115 -27.80 -5.74 -0.18
CA ASN A 115 -26.99 -4.89 -1.05
C ASN A 115 -26.28 -3.77 -0.26
N ILE A 116 -24.95 -3.79 -0.32
CA ILE A 116 -24.07 -2.78 0.28
C ILE A 116 -23.67 -1.75 -0.78
N ARG A 117 -24.44 -0.66 -0.87
CA ARG A 117 -24.40 0.25 -2.02
C ARG A 117 -23.72 1.59 -1.75
N HIS A 118 -23.77 2.10 -0.53
CA HIS A 118 -23.14 3.38 -0.22
C HIS A 118 -21.64 3.20 -0.03
N LYS A 119 -20.82 4.10 -0.60
CA LYS A 119 -19.35 4.03 -0.52
C LYS A 119 -18.80 3.94 0.91
N ASP A 120 -19.48 4.60 1.86
CA ASP A 120 -19.14 4.63 3.28
C ASP A 120 -20.03 3.68 4.12
N ALA A 121 -20.74 2.74 3.49
CA ALA A 121 -21.45 1.68 4.20
C ALA A 121 -20.49 0.50 4.44
N ARG A 122 -20.49 -0.01 5.68
CA ARG A 122 -19.74 -1.19 6.09
C ARG A 122 -20.67 -2.19 6.76
N LEU A 123 -20.65 -3.43 6.27
CA LEU A 123 -21.28 -4.57 6.93
C LEU A 123 -20.19 -5.52 7.40
N THR A 124 -20.13 -5.75 8.71
CA THR A 124 -19.26 -6.77 9.30
C THR A 124 -20.12 -7.96 9.71
N ILE A 125 -19.84 -9.15 9.15
CA ILE A 125 -20.51 -10.39 9.54
C ILE A 125 -19.60 -11.15 10.50
N ARG A 126 -20.16 -11.53 11.64
CA ARG A 126 -19.52 -12.39 12.62
C ARG A 126 -20.52 -13.35 13.24
N ASP A 127 -19.98 -14.37 13.86
CA ASP A 127 -20.72 -15.31 14.69
C ASP A 127 -19.97 -15.47 16.01
N SER A 128 -20.49 -14.83 17.06
CA SER A 128 -19.86 -14.79 18.37
C SER A 128 -19.97 -16.10 19.17
N VAL A 129 -20.94 -16.97 18.84
CA VAL A 129 -21.20 -18.22 19.58
C VAL A 129 -20.72 -19.45 18.81
N GLY A 130 -20.71 -19.39 17.47
CA GLY A 130 -20.34 -20.50 16.60
C GLY A 130 -21.56 -21.29 16.10
N GLY A 131 -21.50 -21.73 14.84
CA GLY A 131 -22.56 -22.49 14.17
C GLY A 131 -23.66 -21.62 13.53
N GLY A 132 -23.57 -20.30 13.65
CA GLY A 132 -24.47 -19.35 13.01
C GLY A 132 -24.25 -19.26 11.50
N ALA A 133 -25.34 -19.18 10.75
CA ALA A 133 -25.32 -19.21 9.30
C ALA A 133 -26.32 -18.26 8.66
N LEU A 134 -25.91 -17.55 7.61
CA LEU A 134 -26.78 -16.90 6.65
C LEU A 134 -26.96 -17.82 5.45
N ILE A 135 -28.17 -18.28 5.20
CA ILE A 135 -28.49 -19.21 4.11
C ILE A 135 -29.47 -18.52 3.15
N GLY A 136 -29.07 -18.32 1.90
CA GLY A 136 -29.98 -17.88 0.83
C GLY A 136 -30.52 -19.08 0.06
N GLU A 137 -31.82 -19.34 0.08
CA GLU A 137 -32.48 -20.42 -0.65
C GLU A 137 -33.38 -19.87 -1.78
N PHE A 138 -32.99 -20.06 -3.03
CA PHE A 138 -33.73 -19.53 -4.20
C PHE A 138 -34.30 -20.67 -5.05
N ASN A 139 -35.62 -20.79 -5.19
CA ASN A 139 -36.28 -21.99 -5.77
C ASN A 139 -36.57 -21.93 -7.29
N GLN A 140 -36.09 -20.92 -8.03
CA GLN A 140 -36.31 -20.76 -9.48
C GLN A 140 -35.03 -20.48 -10.28
N GLU A 141 -35.15 -20.43 -11.61
CA GLU A 141 -34.04 -20.52 -12.57
C GLU A 141 -33.57 -19.15 -13.11
N PHE A 142 -32.98 -18.28 -12.28
CA PHE A 142 -32.56 -16.92 -12.67
C PHE A 142 -31.28 -16.42 -11.95
N TYR A 143 -30.86 -15.16 -12.18
CA TYR A 143 -29.69 -14.53 -11.56
C TYR A 143 -29.88 -14.35 -10.05
N TYR A 144 -28.99 -14.90 -9.20
CA TYR A 144 -29.07 -14.69 -7.75
C TYR A 144 -27.71 -14.50 -7.11
N GLN A 145 -27.59 -13.42 -6.34
CA GLN A 145 -26.46 -13.11 -5.48
C GLN A 145 -27.02 -12.96 -4.06
N PHE A 146 -26.57 -13.73 -3.08
CA PHE A 146 -27.16 -13.58 -1.75
C PHE A 146 -26.81 -12.21 -1.15
N ILE A 147 -25.52 -11.86 -1.19
CA ILE A 147 -24.98 -10.55 -0.80
C ILE A 147 -24.31 -9.90 -2.02
N ASN A 148 -24.68 -8.66 -2.32
CA ASN A 148 -24.04 -7.82 -3.35
C ASN A 148 -23.31 -6.64 -2.70
N VAL A 149 -22.04 -6.43 -3.05
CA VAL A 149 -21.19 -5.37 -2.54
C VAL A 149 -20.82 -4.43 -3.69
N ASP A 150 -21.67 -3.40 -3.88
CA ASP A 150 -21.64 -2.50 -5.03
C ASP A 150 -21.59 -1.03 -4.57
N GLY A 151 -20.51 -0.69 -3.89
CA GLY A 151 -20.17 0.65 -3.42
C GLY A 151 -19.46 0.62 -2.08
N GLY A 152 -20.02 -0.08 -1.09
CA GLY A 152 -19.48 -0.13 0.28
C GLY A 152 -18.48 -1.26 0.53
N THR A 153 -18.33 -1.64 1.80
CA THR A 153 -17.39 -2.66 2.24
C THR A 153 -18.09 -3.80 2.98
N LEU A 154 -17.77 -5.03 2.61
CA LEU A 154 -18.09 -6.22 3.38
C LEU A 154 -16.85 -6.71 4.14
N VAL A 155 -17.00 -6.98 5.42
CA VAL A 155 -15.97 -7.66 6.22
C VAL A 155 -16.57 -8.92 6.81
N MET A 156 -15.90 -10.06 6.63
CA MET A 156 -16.32 -11.33 7.21
C MET A 156 -15.26 -11.82 8.21
N GLU A 157 -15.64 -11.91 9.48
CA GLU A 157 -14.78 -12.35 10.58
C GLU A 157 -15.00 -13.82 10.91
N SER A 158 -16.26 -14.27 10.96
CA SER A 158 -16.65 -15.64 11.25
C SER A 158 -18.10 -15.94 10.80
N GLY A 159 -18.59 -17.15 11.09
CA GLY A 159 -19.92 -17.61 10.66
C GLY A 159 -19.93 -18.18 9.24
N THR A 160 -21.08 -18.71 8.83
CA THR A 160 -21.25 -19.30 7.50
C THR A 160 -22.16 -18.44 6.64
N VAL A 161 -21.74 -18.11 5.42
CA VAL A 161 -22.60 -17.55 4.37
C VAL A 161 -22.75 -18.60 3.29
N LYS A 162 -23.98 -19.04 3.02
CA LYS A 162 -24.26 -20.15 2.12
C LYS A 162 -25.38 -19.82 1.15
N ILE A 163 -25.24 -20.23 -0.10
CA ILE A 163 -26.33 -20.20 -1.08
C ILE A 163 -26.76 -21.61 -1.48
N LEU A 164 -28.07 -21.84 -1.45
CA LEU A 164 -28.74 -23.07 -1.89
C LEU A 164 -29.40 -22.82 -3.26
N CYS A 165 -29.06 -23.63 -4.25
CA CYS A 165 -29.54 -23.46 -5.63
C CYS A 165 -30.13 -24.75 -6.22
N PRO A 166 -31.32 -24.74 -6.83
CA PRO A 166 -31.99 -25.92 -7.35
C PRO A 166 -31.30 -26.51 -8.58
N SER A 167 -31.29 -27.84 -8.66
CA SER A 167 -30.53 -28.61 -9.65
C SER A 167 -31.07 -28.62 -11.09
N LYS A 168 -32.18 -27.92 -11.39
CA LYS A 168 -32.74 -27.86 -12.74
C LYS A 168 -32.25 -26.65 -13.55
N ASP A 169 -31.59 -25.70 -12.89
CA ASP A 169 -31.18 -24.44 -13.49
C ASP A 169 -29.94 -24.55 -14.39
N ASN A 170 -30.00 -24.04 -15.61
CA ASN A 170 -28.86 -24.00 -16.51
C ASN A 170 -28.50 -22.57 -16.99
N GLN A 171 -28.90 -21.52 -16.27
CA GLN A 171 -28.75 -20.13 -16.70
C GLN A 171 -28.08 -19.21 -15.65
N TYR A 172 -27.19 -18.34 -16.11
CA TYR A 172 -26.75 -17.08 -15.49
C TYR A 172 -25.95 -17.08 -14.15
N LYS A 173 -25.45 -15.87 -13.78
CA LYS A 173 -24.45 -15.59 -12.72
C LYS A 173 -25.03 -15.88 -11.32
N LYS A 174 -24.43 -16.82 -10.59
CA LYS A 174 -24.87 -17.18 -9.23
C LYS A 174 -23.72 -17.19 -8.24
N CYS A 175 -23.87 -16.46 -7.15
CA CYS A 175 -22.90 -16.51 -6.07
C CYS A 175 -23.49 -16.25 -4.69
N ALA A 176 -22.80 -16.70 -3.65
CA ALA A 176 -23.15 -16.30 -2.29
C ALA A 176 -22.80 -14.81 -2.09
N ILE A 177 -21.64 -14.37 -2.56
CA ILE A 177 -21.18 -12.98 -2.43
C ILE A 177 -20.67 -12.47 -3.79
N SER A 178 -21.20 -11.34 -4.24
CA SER A 178 -20.75 -10.59 -5.42
C SER A 178 -20.05 -9.30 -4.99
N VAL A 179 -18.90 -8.98 -5.57
CA VAL A 179 -18.04 -7.87 -5.12
C VAL A 179 -17.57 -7.03 -6.31
N SER A 180 -18.10 -5.81 -6.44
CA SER A 180 -17.60 -4.76 -7.35
C SER A 180 -16.96 -3.58 -6.62
N SER A 181 -17.05 -3.53 -5.28
CA SER A 181 -16.29 -2.63 -4.40
C SER A 181 -15.34 -3.42 -3.51
N THR A 182 -15.41 -3.34 -2.17
CA THR A 182 -14.41 -3.95 -1.28
C THR A 182 -14.99 -5.09 -0.45
N ALA A 183 -14.33 -6.25 -0.45
CA ALA A 183 -14.63 -7.34 0.47
C ALA A 183 -13.35 -7.89 1.11
N VAL A 184 -13.37 -8.01 2.44
CA VAL A 184 -12.25 -8.55 3.22
C VAL A 184 -12.74 -9.75 4.03
N PHE A 185 -12.10 -10.90 3.82
CA PHE A 185 -12.38 -12.13 4.53
C PHE A 185 -11.23 -12.48 5.47
N ASN A 186 -11.46 -12.30 6.76
CA ASN A 186 -10.49 -12.66 7.81
C ASN A 186 -10.74 -14.07 8.36
N GLY A 187 -11.94 -14.64 8.12
CA GLY A 187 -12.34 -15.97 8.57
C GLY A 187 -13.75 -16.34 8.10
N GLY A 188 -14.34 -17.36 8.73
CA GLY A 188 -15.68 -17.86 8.41
C GLY A 188 -15.74 -18.77 7.18
N GLU A 189 -16.94 -19.12 6.75
CA GLU A 189 -17.18 -20.04 5.64
C GLU A 189 -18.08 -19.44 4.56
N VAL A 190 -17.67 -19.44 3.29
CA VAL A 190 -18.51 -19.05 2.16
C VAL A 190 -18.75 -20.24 1.26
N LEU A 191 -19.98 -20.77 1.31
CA LEU A 191 -20.32 -22.08 0.77
C LEU A 191 -21.44 -22.00 -0.27
N THR A 192 -21.50 -23.03 -1.10
CA THR A 192 -22.50 -23.22 -2.16
C THR A 192 -23.04 -24.64 -2.07
N GLN A 193 -24.32 -24.83 -2.36
CA GLN A 193 -24.90 -26.16 -2.44
C GLN A 193 -25.99 -26.24 -3.50
N VAL A 194 -25.96 -27.32 -4.28
CA VAL A 194 -27.04 -27.66 -5.20
C VAL A 194 -28.12 -28.45 -4.43
N THR A 195 -29.39 -28.05 -4.56
CA THR A 195 -30.53 -28.73 -3.96
C THR A 195 -31.30 -29.52 -5.02
N SER A 196 -31.49 -30.84 -4.82
CA SER A 196 -32.28 -31.72 -5.68
C SER A 196 -33.15 -32.66 -4.85
N PRO A 197 -34.47 -32.76 -5.10
CA PRO A 197 -35.33 -33.77 -4.47
C PRO A 197 -34.97 -35.23 -4.81
N GLY A 198 -34.17 -35.46 -5.87
CA GLY A 198 -33.78 -36.79 -6.35
C GLY A 198 -32.29 -37.13 -6.22
N GLY A 199 -31.52 -36.33 -5.48
CA GLY A 199 -30.05 -36.37 -5.48
C GLY A 199 -29.45 -35.62 -6.68
N GLU A 200 -28.14 -35.31 -6.62
CA GLU A 200 -27.41 -34.77 -7.77
C GLU A 200 -27.58 -35.73 -8.96
N ARG A 201 -28.06 -35.25 -10.12
CA ARG A 201 -27.82 -35.99 -11.37
C ARG A 201 -26.31 -36.06 -11.55
N GLU A 202 -25.78 -37.16 -12.09
CA GLU A 202 -24.35 -37.33 -12.41
C GLU A 202 -23.79 -36.16 -13.27
N GLU A 203 -24.68 -35.43 -13.94
CA GLU A 203 -24.42 -34.20 -14.69
C GLU A 203 -24.26 -32.96 -13.77
N ARG A 204 -23.10 -32.87 -13.11
CA ARG A 204 -22.66 -31.81 -12.17
C ARG A 204 -22.52 -30.38 -12.74
N TYR A 205 -23.13 -30.07 -13.89
CA TYR A 205 -22.96 -28.79 -14.60
C TYR A 205 -23.26 -27.55 -13.75
N LEU A 206 -24.24 -27.65 -12.83
CA LEU A 206 -24.64 -26.56 -11.95
C LEU A 206 -23.60 -26.23 -10.87
N SER A 207 -23.05 -27.25 -10.20
CA SER A 207 -22.04 -27.08 -9.16
C SER A 207 -20.81 -26.29 -9.66
N ARG A 208 -20.53 -26.39 -10.97
CA ARG A 208 -19.39 -25.71 -11.61
C ARG A 208 -19.60 -24.22 -11.88
N ARG A 209 -20.85 -23.75 -11.87
CA ARG A 209 -21.20 -22.34 -12.13
C ARG A 209 -21.49 -21.57 -10.85
N LEU A 210 -21.78 -22.26 -9.76
CA LEU A 210 -21.94 -21.66 -8.45
C LEU A 210 -20.59 -21.17 -7.96
N GLN A 211 -20.58 -19.93 -7.48
CA GLN A 211 -19.38 -19.28 -6.94
C GLN A 211 -19.68 -18.92 -5.49
N ALA A 212 -18.79 -19.27 -4.56
CA ALA A 212 -18.84 -18.75 -3.20
C ALA A 212 -18.66 -17.23 -3.26
N VAL A 213 -17.56 -16.80 -3.87
CA VAL A 213 -17.21 -15.38 -4.04
C VAL A 213 -16.98 -15.08 -5.51
N ARG A 214 -17.59 -14.00 -5.97
CA ARG A 214 -17.47 -13.47 -7.32
C ARG A 214 -16.93 -12.05 -7.25
N GLY A 215 -15.65 -11.86 -7.59
CA GLY A 215 -15.08 -10.53 -7.84
C GLY A 215 -15.46 -10.07 -9.24
N GLU A 216 -15.93 -8.84 -9.38
CA GLU A 216 -16.19 -8.18 -10.67
C GLU A 216 -15.14 -7.07 -10.88
N ARG A 217 -14.92 -6.69 -12.14
CA ARG A 217 -13.89 -5.71 -12.54
C ARG A 217 -13.94 -4.44 -11.68
N GLY A 218 -12.79 -4.06 -11.13
CA GLY A 218 -12.64 -2.88 -10.27
C GLY A 218 -12.99 -3.11 -8.80
N GLY A 219 -13.50 -4.30 -8.45
CA GLY A 219 -13.62 -4.74 -7.07
C GLY A 219 -12.27 -5.16 -6.47
N SER A 220 -12.19 -5.11 -5.15
CA SER A 220 -11.05 -5.57 -4.36
C SER A 220 -11.53 -6.64 -3.38
N VAL A 221 -11.06 -7.87 -3.60
CA VAL A 221 -11.33 -9.02 -2.76
C VAL A 221 -10.03 -9.44 -2.09
N THR A 222 -9.99 -9.37 -0.77
CA THR A 222 -8.85 -9.83 0.04
C THR A 222 -9.28 -11.01 0.90
N ILE A 223 -8.60 -12.14 0.77
CA ILE A 223 -8.82 -13.34 1.58
C ILE A 223 -7.57 -13.59 2.43
N ASN A 224 -7.70 -13.37 3.74
CA ASN A 224 -6.65 -13.63 4.73
C ASN A 224 -6.84 -15.01 5.39
N GLY A 225 -8.06 -15.54 5.41
CA GLY A 225 -8.40 -16.83 6.00
C GLY A 225 -9.86 -17.21 5.78
N GLY A 226 -10.26 -18.38 6.29
CA GLY A 226 -11.62 -18.93 6.15
C GLY A 226 -11.71 -20.11 5.19
N THR A 227 -12.91 -20.65 5.04
CA THR A 227 -13.23 -21.77 4.15
C THR A 227 -14.11 -21.31 3.00
N PHE A 228 -13.73 -21.61 1.76
CA PHE A 228 -14.47 -21.19 0.58
C PHE A 228 -14.77 -22.39 -0.30
N ASP A 229 -15.94 -22.43 -0.91
CA ASP A 229 -16.08 -23.16 -2.17
C ASP A 229 -15.42 -22.32 -3.29
N ARG A 230 -15.97 -22.29 -4.51
CA ARG A 230 -15.30 -21.69 -5.67
C ARG A 230 -15.19 -20.17 -5.58
N VAL A 231 -13.98 -19.62 -5.76
CA VAL A 231 -13.73 -18.16 -5.83
C VAL A 231 -13.37 -17.76 -7.25
N VAL A 232 -14.05 -16.77 -7.80
CA VAL A 232 -13.88 -16.37 -9.21
C VAL A 232 -13.74 -14.86 -9.33
N LEU A 233 -12.63 -14.39 -9.89
CA LEU A 233 -12.43 -13.00 -10.29
C LEU A 233 -12.78 -12.84 -11.76
N HIS A 234 -13.70 -11.93 -12.09
CA HIS A 234 -14.03 -11.52 -13.45
C HIS A 234 -13.38 -10.16 -13.72
N SER A 235 -12.25 -10.15 -14.40
CA SER A 235 -11.46 -8.94 -14.63
C SER A 235 -10.61 -9.03 -15.89
N SER A 236 -9.92 -7.97 -16.29
CA SER A 236 -8.87 -8.00 -17.30
C SER A 236 -7.65 -7.18 -16.84
N PRO A 237 -6.43 -7.63 -17.19
CA PRO A 237 -5.24 -6.79 -17.06
C PRO A 237 -5.37 -5.51 -17.91
N THR A 238 -5.05 -4.35 -17.33
CA THR A 238 -4.98 -3.04 -18.00
C THR A 238 -3.75 -2.26 -17.52
N PRO A 239 -3.24 -1.29 -18.29
CA PRO A 239 -2.15 -0.44 -17.80
C PRO A 239 -2.45 0.26 -16.46
N GLU A 240 -3.71 0.59 -16.15
CA GLU A 240 -4.09 1.28 -14.91
C GLU A 240 -4.12 0.38 -13.66
N ASN A 241 -4.24 -0.95 -13.84
CA ASN A 241 -4.21 -1.93 -12.75
C ASN A 241 -2.87 -2.68 -12.61
N ARG A 242 -1.84 -2.29 -13.38
CA ARG A 242 -0.47 -2.74 -13.13
C ARG A 242 -0.02 -2.36 -11.71
N GLY A 243 0.36 -3.35 -10.90
CA GLY A 243 0.71 -3.17 -9.49
C GLY A 243 -0.48 -3.05 -8.54
N LYS A 244 -1.73 -3.23 -9.02
CA LYS A 244 -2.95 -3.25 -8.21
C LYS A 244 -3.66 -4.58 -8.39
N TYR A 245 -3.82 -5.33 -7.32
CA TYR A 245 -4.52 -6.62 -7.35
C TYR A 245 -5.99 -6.44 -6.97
N GLU A 246 -6.86 -7.00 -7.78
CA GLU A 246 -8.32 -7.06 -7.56
C GLU A 246 -8.71 -8.30 -6.74
N LEU A 247 -7.90 -9.36 -6.77
CA LEU A 247 -8.00 -10.51 -5.88
C LEU A 247 -6.64 -10.80 -5.23
N VAL A 248 -6.58 -10.76 -3.91
CA VAL A 248 -5.39 -11.14 -3.12
C VAL A 248 -5.76 -12.27 -2.16
N VAL A 249 -5.01 -13.37 -2.21
CA VAL A 249 -5.19 -14.53 -1.34
C VAL A 249 -3.93 -14.74 -0.50
N ASN A 250 -4.02 -14.37 0.78
CA ASN A 250 -2.95 -14.49 1.77
C ASN A 250 -3.09 -15.73 2.67
N GLY A 251 -4.23 -16.42 2.59
CA GLY A 251 -4.52 -17.63 3.34
C GLY A 251 -5.93 -18.13 3.04
N GLY A 252 -6.29 -19.29 3.59
CA GLY A 252 -7.63 -19.86 3.48
C GLY A 252 -7.65 -21.29 2.93
N PHE A 253 -8.78 -21.96 3.15
CA PHE A 253 -9.04 -23.34 2.76
C PHE A 253 -10.13 -23.38 1.68
N PHE A 254 -9.78 -23.83 0.49
CA PHE A 254 -10.59 -23.80 -0.71
C PHE A 254 -11.06 -25.21 -1.05
N ARG A 255 -12.35 -25.45 -0.93
CA ARG A 255 -13.01 -26.72 -1.24
C ARG A 255 -13.15 -26.95 -2.74
N GLN A 256 -13.04 -25.89 -3.53
CA GLN A 256 -13.12 -25.86 -4.99
C GLN A 256 -12.12 -24.82 -5.56
N SER A 257 -12.19 -24.56 -6.87
CA SER A 257 -11.21 -23.76 -7.60
C SER A 257 -11.16 -22.26 -7.25
N ILE A 258 -9.99 -21.67 -7.44
CA ILE A 258 -9.79 -20.23 -7.61
C ILE A 258 -9.58 -19.95 -9.10
N ALA A 259 -10.33 -19.02 -9.69
CA ALA A 259 -10.24 -18.73 -11.11
C ALA A 259 -10.25 -17.23 -11.44
N LEU A 260 -9.37 -16.81 -12.35
CA LEU A 260 -9.46 -15.52 -13.04
C LEU A 260 -10.11 -15.72 -14.40
N ILE A 261 -11.19 -14.99 -14.66
CA ILE A 261 -11.92 -14.98 -15.92
C ILE A 261 -11.70 -13.64 -16.59
N LEU A 262 -10.96 -13.67 -17.70
CA LEU A 262 -10.69 -12.55 -18.57
C LEU A 262 -11.98 -12.04 -19.20
N THR A 263 -12.31 -10.78 -18.93
CA THR A 263 -13.51 -10.09 -19.43
C THR A 263 -13.18 -8.73 -20.04
N GLY A 264 -13.93 -8.28 -21.05
CA GLY A 264 -13.67 -7.00 -21.73
C GLY A 264 -12.61 -7.10 -22.83
N ASP A 265 -12.08 -5.96 -23.26
CA ASP A 265 -11.05 -5.86 -24.30
C ASP A 265 -9.67 -6.15 -23.69
N VAL A 266 -9.09 -7.31 -24.02
CA VAL A 266 -7.76 -7.71 -23.55
C VAL A 266 -6.77 -7.60 -24.70
N TYR A 267 -5.65 -6.90 -24.51
CA TYR A 267 -4.61 -6.69 -25.53
C TYR A 267 -3.31 -7.41 -25.15
N ALA A 268 -2.53 -7.86 -26.13
CA ALA A 268 -1.24 -8.54 -25.94
C ALA A 268 -0.28 -7.80 -24.99
N SER A 269 -0.22 -6.47 -25.10
CA SER A 269 0.61 -5.63 -24.22
C SER A 269 0.22 -5.65 -22.74
N ASN A 270 -0.97 -6.14 -22.39
CA ASN A 270 -1.46 -6.14 -21.01
C ASN A 270 -1.10 -7.43 -20.26
N PHE A 271 -0.49 -8.42 -20.93
CA PHE A 271 -0.19 -9.74 -20.36
C PHE A 271 1.14 -9.81 -19.59
N ASP A 272 1.73 -8.65 -19.26
CA ASP A 272 2.92 -8.54 -18.41
C ASP A 272 2.61 -8.54 -16.90
N HIS A 273 1.34 -8.71 -16.51
CA HIS A 273 0.87 -8.85 -15.14
C HIS A 273 -0.52 -9.50 -15.07
N LEU A 274 -0.94 -9.88 -13.85
CA LEU A 274 -2.30 -10.36 -13.55
C LEU A 274 -2.96 -9.48 -12.47
N PRO A 275 -4.28 -9.24 -12.54
CA PRO A 275 -5.04 -8.57 -11.48
C PRO A 275 -5.31 -9.49 -10.27
N MET A 276 -4.68 -10.67 -10.20
CA MET A 276 -4.84 -11.66 -9.14
C MET A 276 -3.46 -12.03 -8.58
N GLN A 277 -3.36 -12.11 -7.24
CA GLN A 277 -2.16 -12.55 -6.53
C GLN A 277 -2.51 -13.66 -5.52
N ILE A 278 -1.76 -14.76 -5.58
CA ILE A 278 -1.90 -15.90 -4.66
C ILE A 278 -0.62 -16.04 -3.85
N ASN A 279 -0.66 -15.68 -2.57
CA ASN A 279 0.47 -15.75 -1.65
C ASN A 279 0.49 -17.08 -0.88
N ASP A 280 -0.65 -17.48 -0.31
CA ASP A 280 -0.84 -18.78 0.34
C ASP A 280 -2.29 -19.24 0.21
N ALA A 281 -2.51 -20.48 -0.24
CA ALA A 281 -3.85 -21.05 -0.39
C ALA A 281 -3.82 -22.56 -0.21
N TYR A 282 -4.74 -23.10 0.59
CA TYR A 282 -4.91 -24.53 0.80
C TYR A 282 -6.10 -25.04 0.02
N PHE A 283 -5.97 -26.19 -0.65
CA PHE A 283 -7.06 -26.76 -1.44
C PHE A 283 -7.49 -28.11 -0.86
N MET A 284 -8.80 -28.37 -0.88
CA MET A 284 -9.35 -29.65 -0.47
C MET A 284 -9.02 -30.71 -1.51
N ARG A 285 -8.51 -31.84 -1.03
CA ARG A 285 -8.35 -33.03 -1.86
C ARG A 285 -9.72 -33.54 -2.31
N THR A 286 -9.87 -33.74 -3.62
CA THR A 286 -11.07 -34.32 -4.22
C THR A 286 -10.68 -35.43 -5.20
N THR A 287 -11.25 -36.62 -5.02
CA THR A 287 -11.10 -37.74 -5.95
C THR A 287 -12.06 -37.65 -7.13
N ASP A 288 -12.95 -36.65 -7.14
CA ASP A 288 -13.87 -36.45 -8.25
C ASP A 288 -13.14 -35.83 -9.45
N LYS A 289 -13.11 -36.57 -10.56
CA LYS A 289 -12.56 -36.10 -11.84
C LYS A 289 -13.35 -34.93 -12.42
N LEU A 290 -14.62 -34.77 -12.02
CA LEU A 290 -15.54 -33.76 -12.53
C LEU A 290 -15.56 -32.47 -11.71
N ASP A 291 -14.97 -32.43 -10.51
CA ASP A 291 -14.92 -31.22 -9.67
C ASP A 291 -13.54 -31.10 -9.01
N GLN A 292 -12.51 -31.08 -9.85
CA GLN A 292 -11.13 -30.91 -9.39
C GLN A 292 -10.91 -29.48 -8.92
N CYS A 293 -10.34 -29.31 -7.71
CA CYS A 293 -9.82 -28.02 -7.25
C CYS A 293 -8.68 -27.57 -8.19
N ARG A 294 -8.81 -26.38 -8.77
CA ARG A 294 -7.83 -25.81 -9.70
C ARG A 294 -7.50 -24.37 -9.35
N LEU A 295 -6.31 -23.93 -9.73
CA LEU A 295 -5.97 -22.52 -9.90
C LEU A 295 -5.90 -22.23 -11.40
N SER A 296 -6.78 -21.39 -11.95
CA SER A 296 -6.91 -21.24 -13.41
C SER A 296 -7.07 -19.79 -13.87
N VAL A 297 -6.54 -19.49 -15.05
CA VAL A 297 -6.88 -18.28 -15.82
C VAL A 297 -7.59 -18.69 -17.09
N SER A 298 -8.66 -17.98 -17.43
CA SER A 298 -9.53 -18.39 -18.52
C SER A 298 -10.30 -17.24 -19.15
N GLY A 299 -10.95 -17.46 -20.29
CA GLY A 299 -11.75 -16.47 -21.02
C GLY A 299 -13.26 -16.58 -20.78
N GLN A 300 -14.05 -15.90 -21.62
CA GLN A 300 -15.49 -15.81 -21.45
C GLN A 300 -16.20 -17.17 -21.52
N MET A 301 -17.27 -17.31 -20.74
CA MET A 301 -18.13 -18.49 -20.76
C MET A 301 -18.93 -18.53 -22.08
N LYS A 302 -18.86 -19.63 -22.84
CA LYS A 302 -19.68 -19.83 -24.06
C LYS A 302 -20.73 -20.92 -23.88
N TRP A 303 -21.87 -20.72 -24.56
CA TRP A 303 -23.00 -21.65 -24.59
C TRP A 303 -22.82 -22.67 -25.72
N PHE A 304 -22.67 -23.97 -25.44
CA PHE A 304 -23.01 -25.03 -26.41
C PHE A 304 -23.35 -26.37 -25.72
N TYR A 305 -24.09 -27.18 -26.47
CA TYR A 305 -24.82 -28.41 -26.10
C TYR A 305 -23.95 -29.63 -25.68
N ASP A 306 -22.63 -29.49 -25.62
CA ASP A 306 -21.71 -30.57 -25.19
C ASP A 306 -21.02 -30.19 -23.87
N ASN A 307 -21.66 -30.54 -22.75
CA ASN A 307 -21.13 -31.20 -21.55
C ASN A 307 -19.73 -30.87 -20.96
N ASN A 308 -19.01 -29.81 -21.33
CA ASN A 308 -17.80 -29.35 -20.64
C ASN A 308 -17.72 -27.82 -20.66
N TRP A 309 -18.33 -27.19 -19.65
CA TRP A 309 -18.21 -25.75 -19.43
C TRP A 309 -17.00 -25.48 -18.56
N ASP A 310 -15.82 -25.54 -19.18
CA ASP A 310 -14.66 -24.80 -18.71
C ASP A 310 -14.75 -23.41 -19.36
N TYR A 311 -14.56 -22.36 -18.59
CA TYR A 311 -14.31 -21.02 -19.12
C TYR A 311 -13.32 -21.15 -20.28
N ARG A 312 -13.53 -20.42 -21.39
CA ARG A 312 -12.79 -20.65 -22.63
C ARG A 312 -12.14 -19.37 -23.13
N LEU A 313 -10.81 -19.31 -23.11
CA LEU A 313 -9.98 -18.30 -23.74
C LEU A 313 -9.78 -18.69 -25.21
N LEU A 314 -10.41 -17.96 -26.13
CA LEU A 314 -10.22 -18.10 -27.57
C LEU A 314 -9.65 -16.82 -28.16
N TYR A 315 -8.98 -16.93 -29.31
CA TYR A 315 -8.44 -15.78 -30.05
C TYR A 315 -9.46 -14.65 -30.28
N LYS A 316 -10.74 -14.97 -30.48
CA LYS A 316 -11.81 -13.99 -30.70
C LYS A 316 -12.22 -13.21 -29.45
N ASP A 317 -11.78 -13.62 -28.27
CA ASP A 317 -11.98 -12.87 -27.03
C ASP A 317 -10.88 -11.79 -26.85
N ILE A 318 -9.90 -11.74 -27.76
CA ILE A 318 -8.82 -10.75 -27.86
C ILE A 318 -8.97 -10.04 -29.23
N PRO A 319 -9.38 -8.76 -29.28
CA PRO A 319 -9.61 -8.06 -30.54
C PRO A 319 -8.37 -8.06 -31.45
N GLY A 320 -8.47 -8.69 -32.63
CA GLY A 320 -7.40 -8.70 -33.64
C GLY A 320 -6.35 -9.81 -33.50
N ALA A 321 -6.45 -10.69 -32.50
CA ALA A 321 -5.50 -11.80 -32.33
C ALA A 321 -5.86 -13.03 -33.18
N THR A 322 -4.83 -13.70 -33.70
CA THR A 322 -4.92 -15.05 -34.26
C THR A 322 -4.92 -16.12 -33.17
N LEU A 323 -5.15 -17.39 -33.53
CA LEU A 323 -5.02 -18.51 -32.59
C LEU A 323 -3.59 -18.61 -32.04
N ASP A 324 -2.59 -18.36 -32.87
CA ASP A 324 -1.17 -18.41 -32.48
C ASP A 324 -0.82 -17.24 -31.55
N ASP A 325 -1.36 -16.04 -31.80
CA ASP A 325 -1.20 -14.90 -30.88
C ASP A 325 -1.83 -15.22 -29.52
N ALA A 326 -3.02 -15.81 -29.49
CA ALA A 326 -3.69 -16.19 -28.25
C ALA A 326 -2.93 -17.28 -27.48
N LEU A 327 -2.26 -18.21 -28.18
CA LEU A 327 -1.41 -19.22 -27.54
C LEU A 327 -0.13 -18.58 -26.97
N SER A 328 0.53 -17.72 -27.73
CA SER A 328 1.71 -16.97 -27.26
C SER A 328 1.38 -16.11 -26.04
N MET A 329 0.21 -15.45 -26.04
CA MET A 329 -0.23 -14.62 -24.91
C MET A 329 -0.59 -15.47 -23.68
N MET A 330 -1.03 -16.72 -23.86
CA MET A 330 -1.19 -17.66 -22.75
C MET A 330 0.15 -18.04 -22.14
N ASP A 331 1.21 -18.16 -22.96
CA ASP A 331 2.56 -18.47 -22.47
C ASP A 331 3.14 -17.35 -21.62
N ASP A 332 2.90 -16.11 -22.05
CA ASP A 332 3.33 -14.92 -21.32
C ASP A 332 2.68 -14.82 -19.93
N LEU A 333 1.50 -15.43 -19.71
CA LEU A 333 0.84 -15.44 -18.40
C LEU A 333 1.31 -16.52 -17.44
N ILE A 334 1.90 -17.61 -17.94
CA ILE A 334 2.30 -18.74 -17.10
C ILE A 334 3.22 -18.30 -15.94
N PRO A 335 4.23 -17.43 -16.15
CA PRO A 335 5.09 -16.93 -15.07
C PRO A 335 4.36 -16.07 -14.02
N HIS A 336 3.18 -15.53 -14.33
CA HIS A 336 2.44 -14.63 -13.45
C HIS A 336 1.43 -15.34 -12.55
N LEU A 337 1.10 -16.61 -12.83
CA LEU A 337 0.11 -17.37 -12.05
C LEU A 337 0.60 -17.68 -10.62
N ILE A 338 1.89 -17.93 -10.49
CA ILE A 338 2.62 -18.17 -9.24
C ILE A 338 4.02 -17.59 -9.43
N SER A 339 4.60 -16.99 -8.39
CA SER A 339 5.97 -16.46 -8.43
C SER A 339 6.99 -17.49 -8.95
N GLU A 340 8.07 -17.02 -9.60
CA GLU A 340 9.21 -17.86 -10.08
C GLU A 340 9.72 -18.84 -9.00
N ASN A 341 9.73 -18.37 -7.75
CA ASN A 341 10.20 -19.07 -6.56
C ASN A 341 9.08 -19.80 -5.77
N GLY A 342 7.88 -19.94 -6.34
CA GLY A 342 6.73 -20.54 -5.66
C GLY A 342 6.74 -22.08 -5.65
N ALA A 343 5.93 -22.66 -4.76
CA ALA A 343 5.68 -24.10 -4.68
C ALA A 343 4.18 -24.40 -4.77
N VAL A 344 3.83 -25.40 -5.58
CA VAL A 344 2.51 -26.04 -5.59
C VAL A 344 2.67 -27.46 -5.11
N PHE A 345 1.81 -27.90 -4.20
CA PHE A 345 1.78 -29.28 -3.74
C PHE A 345 0.59 -30.00 -4.38
N THR A 346 0.88 -31.02 -5.19
CA THR A 346 -0.14 -31.90 -5.78
C THR A 346 0.15 -33.36 -5.41
N ASP A 347 -0.91 -34.13 -5.16
CA ASP A 347 -0.82 -35.60 -5.04
C ASP A 347 -1.03 -36.21 -6.43
N VAL A 348 0.05 -36.60 -7.10
CA VAL A 348 -0.01 -37.52 -8.24
C VAL A 348 0.03 -38.93 -7.66
N HIS A 349 -0.82 -39.82 -8.20
CA HIS A 349 -1.14 -41.20 -7.75
C HIS A 349 0.00 -42.15 -7.31
N ASP A 350 1.25 -41.71 -7.29
CA ASP A 350 2.45 -42.45 -6.93
C ASP A 350 3.11 -41.97 -5.61
N GLY A 351 2.44 -41.12 -4.82
CA GLY A 351 2.89 -40.71 -3.48
C GLY A 351 4.05 -39.72 -3.45
N ASN A 352 4.33 -39.05 -4.57
CA ASN A 352 5.35 -38.00 -4.66
C ASN A 352 4.69 -36.62 -4.65
N TRP A 353 5.08 -35.80 -3.67
CA TRP A 353 4.75 -34.38 -3.60
C TRP A 353 5.69 -33.64 -4.55
N TYR A 354 5.19 -33.10 -5.65
CA TYR A 354 6.02 -32.33 -6.57
C TYR A 354 6.14 -30.89 -6.13
N VAL A 355 7.32 -30.32 -6.29
CA VAL A 355 7.63 -28.92 -6.07
C VAL A 355 8.11 -28.38 -7.41
N ARG A 356 7.27 -27.58 -8.07
CA ARG A 356 7.63 -26.96 -9.36
C ARG A 356 7.77 -25.46 -9.16
N GLY A 357 8.97 -24.97 -9.44
CA GLY A 357 9.40 -23.57 -9.39
C GLY A 357 10.36 -23.39 -10.53
N ASN A 358 9.78 -23.53 -11.71
CA ASN A 358 10.10 -22.80 -12.93
C ASN A 358 9.05 -23.30 -13.93
N MET A 359 7.98 -22.52 -14.14
CA MET A 359 6.78 -22.94 -14.87
C MET A 359 6.88 -22.77 -16.38
N ARG A 360 8.03 -22.33 -16.91
CA ARG A 360 8.24 -21.98 -18.33
C ARG A 360 8.17 -23.14 -19.35
N ARG A 361 7.77 -24.35 -18.96
CA ARG A 361 7.61 -25.49 -19.89
C ARG A 361 6.29 -26.20 -19.67
N TRP A 362 5.41 -26.10 -20.68
CA TRP A 362 4.26 -26.98 -20.88
C TRP A 362 4.70 -28.45 -21.00
N VAL A 363 3.85 -29.38 -20.54
CA VAL A 363 4.00 -30.80 -20.85
C VAL A 363 2.64 -31.30 -21.32
N GLU A 364 2.54 -31.69 -22.59
CA GLU A 364 1.30 -32.16 -23.21
C GLU A 364 0.70 -33.42 -22.55
N ASN A 365 1.45 -34.12 -21.68
CA ASN A 365 1.07 -35.41 -21.08
C ASN A 365 1.37 -35.49 -19.57
N GLY A 366 0.69 -34.68 -18.75
CA GLY A 366 0.64 -34.89 -17.28
C GLY A 366 1.52 -33.98 -16.41
N GLY A 367 1.82 -32.76 -16.86
CA GLY A 367 2.39 -31.71 -16.01
C GLY A 367 1.36 -31.07 -15.06
N PRO A 368 1.80 -30.35 -14.00
CA PRO A 368 0.88 -29.69 -13.08
C PRO A 368 0.16 -28.51 -13.73
N ILE A 369 0.72 -27.90 -14.79
CA ILE A 369 0.03 -26.95 -15.66
C ILE A 369 -0.44 -27.71 -16.90
N MET A 370 -1.74 -27.63 -17.19
CA MET A 370 -2.29 -28.10 -18.44
C MET A 370 -2.91 -26.93 -19.21
N ILE A 371 -2.61 -26.89 -20.51
CA ILE A 371 -3.43 -26.15 -21.47
C ILE A 371 -4.55 -27.09 -21.88
N PHE A 372 -5.75 -26.81 -21.43
CA PHE A 372 -6.93 -27.55 -21.85
C PHE A 372 -7.22 -27.15 -23.30
N GLN A 373 -6.98 -28.04 -24.27
CA GLN A 373 -7.15 -27.87 -25.72
C GLN A 373 -7.99 -26.63 -26.13
N ASN A 374 -7.33 -25.50 -26.40
CA ASN A 374 -7.93 -24.27 -26.88
C ASN A 374 -9.00 -23.65 -25.94
N THR A 375 -8.95 -23.87 -24.62
CA THR A 375 -9.97 -23.47 -23.65
C THR A 375 -9.44 -22.75 -22.41
N SER A 376 -8.50 -23.28 -21.65
CA SER A 376 -8.03 -22.60 -20.44
C SER A 376 -6.63 -23.08 -20.07
N PHE A 377 -5.93 -22.30 -19.24
CA PHE A 377 -4.66 -22.74 -18.66
C PHE A 377 -4.69 -22.58 -17.14
N GLY A 378 -4.09 -23.54 -16.44
CA GLY A 378 -4.09 -23.53 -14.99
C GLY A 378 -3.43 -24.76 -14.40
N VAL A 379 -3.28 -24.72 -13.08
CA VAL A 379 -2.75 -25.81 -12.27
C VAL A 379 -3.86 -26.86 -12.05
N GLN A 380 -3.60 -28.11 -12.41
CA GLN A 380 -4.51 -29.25 -12.26
C GLN A 380 -4.06 -30.20 -11.14
N GLY A 381 -5.02 -30.84 -10.49
CA GLY A 381 -4.82 -32.01 -9.64
C GLY A 381 -5.61 -31.91 -8.34
N SER A 382 -5.46 -32.89 -7.46
CA SER A 382 -5.78 -32.69 -6.04
C SER A 382 -4.72 -31.77 -5.45
N MET A 383 -4.84 -30.47 -5.73
CA MET A 383 -4.01 -29.45 -5.11
C MET A 383 -4.21 -29.51 -3.60
N VAL A 384 -3.10 -29.42 -2.86
CA VAL A 384 -3.13 -29.41 -1.39
C VAL A 384 -2.75 -28.03 -0.88
N ARG A 385 -1.79 -27.36 -1.53
CA ARG A 385 -1.36 -26.01 -1.17
C ARG A 385 -0.62 -25.28 -2.29
N VAL A 386 -0.70 -23.95 -2.31
CA VAL A 386 0.13 -23.03 -3.10
C VAL A 386 0.85 -22.08 -2.15
N ILE A 387 2.15 -21.88 -2.32
CA ILE A 387 2.97 -20.95 -1.54
C ILE A 387 3.84 -20.13 -2.50
N SER A 388 3.78 -18.80 -2.42
CA SER A 388 4.70 -17.92 -3.15
C SER A 388 6.06 -17.80 -2.42
N ASN A 389 7.16 -17.66 -3.16
CA ASN A 389 8.54 -17.51 -2.63
C ASN A 389 8.99 -18.62 -1.66
N ALA A 390 8.69 -19.88 -1.99
CA ALA A 390 9.00 -21.04 -1.17
C ALA A 390 10.48 -21.50 -1.22
N TYR A 391 11.24 -21.11 -2.24
CA TYR A 391 12.68 -21.42 -2.43
C TYR A 391 13.21 -20.71 -3.70
N GLY A 392 14.52 -20.44 -3.79
CA GLY A 392 15.19 -19.93 -5.00
C GLY A 392 16.03 -18.68 -4.72
N VAL A 393 16.41 -17.92 -5.73
CA VAL A 393 17.16 -16.65 -5.55
C VAL A 393 16.19 -15.52 -5.28
N LYS A 394 16.40 -14.78 -4.18
CA LYS A 394 15.70 -13.57 -3.78
C LYS A 394 16.17 -12.36 -4.57
N GLU A 395 17.47 -12.12 -4.60
CA GLU A 395 18.12 -10.98 -5.24
C GLU A 395 19.60 -11.27 -5.54
N VAL A 396 20.22 -10.43 -6.37
CA VAL A 396 21.64 -10.52 -6.73
C VAL A 396 22.29 -9.17 -6.48
N LEU A 397 23.45 -9.18 -5.82
CA LEU A 397 24.20 -8.00 -5.42
C LEU A 397 25.57 -7.98 -6.10
N LEU A 398 26.05 -6.81 -6.50
CA LEU A 398 27.43 -6.55 -6.92
C LEU A 398 28.04 -5.61 -5.88
N ASP A 399 29.07 -6.06 -5.17
CA ASP A 399 29.72 -5.31 -4.09
C ASP A 399 28.73 -4.78 -3.03
N GLY A 400 27.67 -5.55 -2.75
CA GLY A 400 26.62 -5.21 -1.80
C GLY A 400 25.42 -4.43 -2.37
N GLU A 401 25.50 -3.96 -3.63
CA GLU A 401 24.43 -3.19 -4.27
C GLU A 401 23.55 -4.05 -5.17
N PRO A 402 22.20 -3.93 -5.11
CA PRO A 402 21.30 -4.69 -5.97
C PRO A 402 21.55 -4.44 -7.45
N MET A 403 21.84 -5.51 -8.20
CA MET A 403 22.03 -5.45 -9.64
C MET A 403 20.88 -6.10 -10.40
N ALA A 404 20.65 -5.62 -11.63
CA ALA A 404 19.69 -6.25 -12.52
C ALA A 404 20.12 -7.69 -12.81
N CYS A 405 19.29 -8.65 -12.40
CA CYS A 405 19.50 -10.07 -12.62
C CYS A 405 18.29 -10.66 -13.35
N GLY A 406 18.52 -11.78 -14.02
CA GLY A 406 17.44 -12.47 -14.69
C GLY A 406 17.74 -13.93 -14.86
N GLU A 407 16.99 -14.56 -15.75
CA GLU A 407 17.16 -15.97 -16.03
C GLU A 407 18.42 -16.25 -16.86
N ARG A 408 18.66 -17.53 -17.13
CA ARG A 408 19.73 -18.02 -18.01
C ARG A 408 19.85 -17.18 -19.29
N GLY A 409 20.99 -16.52 -19.48
CA GLY A 409 21.25 -15.67 -20.64
C GLY A 409 20.66 -14.25 -20.59
N PHE A 410 20.17 -13.79 -19.44
CA PHE A 410 19.70 -12.41 -19.25
C PHE A 410 20.80 -11.38 -19.56
N SER A 411 20.49 -10.41 -20.41
CA SER A 411 21.38 -9.29 -20.74
C SER A 411 21.05 -8.10 -19.84
N ALA A 412 21.67 -8.06 -18.66
CA ALA A 412 21.66 -6.88 -17.80
C ALA A 412 22.38 -5.70 -18.50
N PRO A 413 22.04 -4.43 -18.18
CA PRO A 413 22.84 -3.27 -18.58
C PRO A 413 24.29 -3.45 -18.17
N GLN A 414 25.24 -3.00 -19.00
CA GLN A 414 26.66 -3.11 -18.69
C GLN A 414 26.99 -2.29 -17.45
N VAL A 415 27.65 -2.92 -16.48
CA VAL A 415 28.25 -2.21 -15.35
C VAL A 415 29.68 -1.88 -15.76
N ASP A 416 30.00 -0.59 -15.90
CA ASP A 416 31.36 -0.11 -16.18
C ASP A 416 32.22 -0.38 -14.94
N THR A 417 32.96 -1.48 -14.93
CA THR A 417 33.99 -1.74 -13.93
C THR A 417 35.30 -1.17 -14.46
N THR A 418 35.82 -0.13 -13.81
CA THR A 418 37.21 0.29 -14.03
C THR A 418 38.12 -0.82 -13.52
N ALA A 419 38.90 -1.44 -14.41
CA ALA A 419 39.69 -2.66 -14.17
C ALA A 419 40.88 -2.50 -13.19
N GLU A 420 40.72 -1.80 -12.06
CA GLU A 420 41.77 -1.59 -11.05
C GLU A 420 41.43 -2.16 -9.65
N SER A 421 40.35 -2.96 -9.48
CA SER A 421 39.97 -3.54 -8.17
C SER A 421 39.33 -4.93 -8.22
N GLU A 422 39.44 -5.69 -7.12
CA GLU A 422 38.69 -6.93 -6.87
C GLU A 422 37.20 -6.62 -6.60
N HIS A 423 36.29 -7.43 -7.15
CA HIS A 423 34.83 -7.28 -6.99
C HIS A 423 34.21 -8.56 -6.43
N ASN A 424 33.03 -8.49 -5.81
CA ASN A 424 32.24 -9.66 -5.43
C ASN A 424 30.81 -9.61 -5.98
N VAL A 425 30.30 -10.78 -6.37
CA VAL A 425 28.91 -10.97 -6.82
C VAL A 425 28.24 -11.96 -5.90
N GLU A 426 27.16 -11.53 -5.24
CA GLU A 426 26.44 -12.29 -4.24
C GLU A 426 25.02 -12.64 -4.70
N PHE A 427 24.67 -13.92 -4.65
CA PHE A 427 23.32 -14.40 -4.91
C PHE A 427 22.64 -14.75 -3.58
N VAL A 428 21.62 -13.97 -3.18
CA VAL A 428 20.86 -14.21 -1.94
C VAL A 428 19.73 -15.20 -2.21
N MET A 429 19.69 -16.31 -1.49
CA MET A 429 18.74 -17.42 -1.62
C MET A 429 17.61 -17.30 -0.58
N TYR A 430 16.36 -17.52 -0.98
CA TYR A 430 15.20 -17.64 -0.09
C TYR A 430 15.29 -18.90 0.79
N PRO A 431 14.80 -18.85 2.04
CA PRO A 431 14.65 -20.03 2.88
C PRO A 431 13.70 -21.05 2.25
N ILE A 432 14.04 -22.33 2.33
CA ILE A 432 13.14 -23.42 1.91
C ILE A 432 11.94 -23.43 2.85
N SER A 433 10.72 -23.38 2.31
CA SER A 433 9.48 -23.46 3.12
C SER A 433 9.53 -24.65 4.09
N PRO A 434 9.09 -24.49 5.35
CA PRO A 434 9.05 -25.59 6.31
C PRO A 434 8.36 -26.85 5.79
N MET A 435 7.34 -26.72 4.95
CA MET A 435 6.65 -27.87 4.32
C MET A 435 7.54 -28.62 3.33
N LEU A 436 8.33 -27.90 2.54
CA LEU A 436 9.28 -28.51 1.61
C LEU A 436 10.34 -29.30 2.37
N ARG A 437 10.88 -28.73 3.46
CA ARG A 437 11.83 -29.43 4.33
C ARG A 437 11.25 -30.71 4.93
N VAL A 438 10.01 -30.66 5.45
CA VAL A 438 9.33 -31.84 6.02
C VAL A 438 9.19 -32.96 5.00
N LEU A 439 9.05 -32.62 3.71
CA LEU A 439 8.97 -33.58 2.62
C LEU A 439 10.33 -34.06 2.11
N GLY A 440 11.43 -33.63 2.73
CA GLY A 440 12.80 -34.03 2.37
C GLY A 440 13.45 -33.16 1.31
N TYR A 441 12.90 -31.97 1.02
CA TYR A 441 13.53 -31.03 0.08
C TYR A 441 14.69 -30.28 0.71
N SER A 442 15.79 -30.17 -0.03
CA SER A 442 17.01 -29.47 0.37
C SER A 442 17.77 -28.93 -0.84
N TYR A 443 18.63 -27.95 -0.63
CA TYR A 443 19.63 -27.57 -1.62
C TYR A 443 20.82 -28.55 -1.60
N SER A 444 21.39 -28.87 -2.76
CA SER A 444 22.57 -29.74 -2.84
C SER A 444 23.87 -28.95 -2.98
N ASN A 445 24.91 -29.36 -2.27
CA ASN A 445 26.31 -29.01 -2.53
C ASN A 445 27.16 -30.22 -2.97
N GLU A 446 26.61 -31.45 -2.94
CA GLU A 446 27.33 -32.70 -3.21
C GLU A 446 27.52 -33.00 -4.71
N TYR A 447 28.72 -32.78 -5.25
CA TYR A 447 29.06 -32.96 -6.68
C TYR A 447 28.58 -34.28 -7.32
N SER A 448 28.52 -35.39 -6.57
CA SER A 448 28.05 -36.69 -7.05
C SER A 448 26.54 -36.83 -7.22
N THR A 449 25.74 -35.97 -6.59
CA THR A 449 24.28 -36.07 -6.53
C THR A 449 23.53 -34.80 -6.93
N GLY A 450 24.13 -33.62 -6.79
CA GLY A 450 23.58 -32.32 -7.21
C GLY A 450 24.44 -31.15 -6.70
N TYR A 451 24.29 -29.94 -7.22
CA TYR A 451 25.25 -28.86 -6.91
C TYR A 451 24.60 -27.50 -6.65
N ILE A 452 25.33 -26.63 -5.95
CA ILE A 452 25.23 -25.16 -6.05
C ILE A 452 26.58 -24.69 -6.57
N ARG A 453 26.56 -24.03 -7.72
CA ARG A 453 27.78 -23.57 -8.40
C ARG A 453 27.53 -22.26 -9.12
N ILE A 454 28.60 -21.50 -9.27
CA ILE A 454 28.61 -20.35 -10.18
C ILE A 454 29.45 -20.76 -11.39
N LEU A 455 28.82 -20.73 -12.55
CA LEU A 455 29.53 -20.80 -13.83
C LEU A 455 29.96 -19.41 -14.21
N VAL A 456 31.21 -19.33 -14.62
CA VAL A 456 31.85 -18.09 -15.01
C VAL A 456 32.41 -18.33 -16.40
N ASP A 457 31.98 -17.53 -17.37
CA ASP A 457 32.53 -17.61 -18.73
C ASP A 457 33.51 -16.46 -18.90
N ASP A 458 34.75 -16.79 -19.29
CA ASP A 458 35.81 -15.82 -19.56
C ASP A 458 36.45 -16.02 -20.95
N ASP A 459 37.35 -15.12 -21.34
CA ASP A 459 38.03 -15.14 -22.64
C ASP A 459 39.01 -16.32 -22.85
N THR A 460 39.35 -17.04 -21.78
CA THR A 460 40.19 -18.26 -21.78
C THR A 460 39.37 -19.54 -21.73
N GLY A 461 38.09 -19.47 -21.35
CA GLY A 461 37.11 -20.57 -21.37
C GLY A 461 36.14 -20.55 -20.18
N GLN A 462 35.33 -21.60 -20.05
CA GLN A 462 34.36 -21.71 -18.95
C GLN A 462 35.01 -22.19 -17.65
N GLY A 463 35.01 -21.33 -16.63
CA GLY A 463 35.34 -21.63 -15.24
C GLY A 463 34.11 -22.04 -14.42
N MET A 464 34.32 -22.86 -13.38
CA MET A 464 33.25 -23.35 -12.50
C MET A 464 33.71 -23.36 -11.05
N VAL A 465 33.00 -22.64 -10.18
CA VAL A 465 33.25 -22.62 -8.75
C VAL A 465 32.13 -23.32 -8.01
N HIS A 466 32.50 -24.34 -7.23
CA HIS A 466 31.60 -25.09 -6.34
C HIS A 466 31.66 -24.53 -4.94
N TYR A 467 30.49 -24.37 -4.32
CA TYR A 467 30.39 -23.92 -2.93
C TYR A 467 30.17 -25.13 -2.02
N PRO A 468 31.14 -25.45 -1.15
CA PRO A 468 31.13 -26.70 -0.39
C PRO A 468 30.17 -26.70 0.80
N ASP A 469 29.69 -25.56 1.31
CA ASP A 469 28.86 -25.49 2.52
C ASP A 469 27.59 -24.64 2.31
N VAL A 470 26.42 -25.23 2.56
CA VAL A 470 25.10 -24.59 2.56
C VAL A 470 24.51 -24.70 3.96
N PRO A 471 23.87 -23.66 4.51
CA PRO A 471 23.32 -23.73 5.87
C PRO A 471 22.27 -24.84 6.02
N GLU A 472 22.44 -25.67 7.06
CA GLU A 472 21.62 -26.87 7.31
C GLU A 472 20.16 -26.54 7.66
N SER A 473 19.89 -25.36 8.23
CA SER A 473 18.57 -25.02 8.79
C SER A 473 17.64 -24.34 7.78
N GLY A 474 18.16 -23.62 6.79
CA GLY A 474 17.41 -22.89 5.76
C GLY A 474 16.27 -22.00 6.30
N ASN A 475 16.25 -21.64 7.58
CA ASN A 475 15.18 -20.87 8.21
C ASN A 475 15.31 -19.37 7.96
N GLN A 476 16.47 -18.94 7.47
CA GLN A 476 16.81 -17.57 7.08
C GLN A 476 17.37 -17.59 5.65
N PRO A 477 17.31 -16.46 4.93
CA PRO A 477 18.03 -16.31 3.67
C PRO A 477 19.53 -16.58 3.85
N PHE A 478 20.17 -17.17 2.84
CA PHE A 478 21.61 -17.42 2.82
C PHE A 478 22.19 -17.02 1.45
N SER A 479 23.49 -16.82 1.33
CA SER A 479 24.08 -16.32 0.09
C SER A 479 25.19 -17.19 -0.48
N VAL A 480 25.42 -17.01 -1.79
CA VAL A 480 26.50 -17.64 -2.55
C VAL A 480 27.29 -16.54 -3.24
N THR A 481 28.56 -16.38 -2.87
CA THR A 481 29.38 -15.22 -3.26
C THR A 481 30.59 -15.61 -4.09
N TYR A 482 30.71 -15.04 -5.29
CA TYR A 482 31.89 -15.19 -6.14
C TYR A 482 32.77 -13.94 -6.12
N TYR A 483 34.08 -14.13 -5.99
CA TYR A 483 35.07 -13.05 -6.01
C TYR A 483 35.76 -12.97 -7.38
N VAL A 484 35.72 -11.79 -8.01
CA VAL A 484 36.40 -11.45 -9.27
C VAL A 484 37.72 -10.78 -8.94
N ASN A 485 38.83 -11.43 -9.29
CA ASN A 485 40.16 -10.85 -9.12
C ASN A 485 40.45 -9.81 -10.22
N GLU A 486 41.28 -8.80 -9.90
CA GLU A 486 41.72 -7.71 -10.80
C GLU A 486 42.18 -8.23 -12.18
N SER A 487 42.94 -9.33 -12.23
CA SER A 487 43.45 -9.93 -13.48
C SER A 487 42.38 -10.57 -14.37
N ASN A 488 41.18 -10.81 -13.83
CA ASN A 488 40.09 -11.53 -14.49
C ASN A 488 38.91 -10.62 -14.84
N VAL A 489 38.96 -9.33 -14.47
CA VAL A 489 37.89 -8.36 -14.74
C VAL A 489 37.70 -8.17 -16.25
N ASP A 490 38.81 -8.09 -16.99
CA ASP A 490 38.81 -7.88 -18.45
C ASP A 490 38.35 -9.10 -19.27
N THR A 491 38.39 -10.28 -18.65
CA THR A 491 38.13 -11.56 -19.32
C THR A 491 36.72 -12.05 -19.09
N LEU A 492 36.04 -11.58 -18.03
CA LEU A 492 34.74 -12.03 -17.55
C LEU A 492 33.57 -11.61 -18.45
N VAL A 493 32.80 -12.56 -18.97
CA VAL A 493 31.71 -12.32 -19.92
C VAL A 493 30.34 -12.57 -19.31
N THR A 494 30.18 -13.64 -18.53
CA THR A 494 28.91 -13.97 -17.86
C THR A 494 29.14 -14.70 -16.55
N MET A 495 28.21 -14.51 -15.60
CA MET A 495 28.08 -15.28 -14.38
C MET A 495 26.70 -15.90 -14.28
N GLU A 496 26.64 -17.18 -13.97
CA GLU A 496 25.38 -17.90 -13.80
C GLU A 496 25.44 -18.76 -12.55
N LEU A 497 24.65 -18.40 -11.54
CA LEU A 497 24.36 -19.31 -10.44
C LEU A 497 23.47 -20.44 -10.98
N GLN A 498 23.94 -21.66 -10.82
CA GLN A 498 23.15 -22.87 -11.02
C GLN A 498 23.04 -23.63 -9.71
N TYR A 499 21.83 -24.02 -9.35
CA TYR A 499 21.58 -24.76 -8.12
C TYR A 499 20.60 -25.91 -8.33
N ASP A 500 20.83 -27.03 -7.67
CA ASP A 500 19.96 -28.19 -7.70
C ASP A 500 19.13 -28.27 -6.41
N LEU A 501 17.82 -28.36 -6.60
CA LEU A 501 16.89 -28.72 -5.54
C LEU A 501 16.77 -30.24 -5.49
N MET A 502 17.05 -30.82 -4.33
CA MET A 502 17.04 -32.25 -4.06
C MET A 502 15.81 -32.65 -3.27
N LEU A 503 15.39 -33.89 -3.44
CA LEU A 503 14.43 -34.58 -2.61
C LEU A 503 15.07 -35.84 -2.04
N GLU A 504 15.10 -35.95 -0.73
CA GLU A 504 15.49 -37.16 -0.04
C GLU A 504 14.27 -38.04 0.23
N ASN A 505 14.29 -39.26 -0.31
CA ASN A 505 13.26 -40.26 -0.03
C ASN A 505 13.94 -41.59 0.33
N ASN A 506 13.58 -42.16 1.49
CA ASN A 506 14.17 -43.39 2.03
C ASN A 506 15.71 -43.37 2.11
N GLY A 507 16.30 -42.22 2.47
CA GLY A 507 17.76 -42.05 2.57
C GLY A 507 18.48 -41.90 1.24
N VAL A 508 17.76 -41.80 0.11
CA VAL A 508 18.33 -41.58 -1.22
C VAL A 508 17.95 -40.18 -1.71
N LYS A 509 18.96 -39.31 -1.85
CA LYS A 509 18.80 -37.98 -2.45
C LYS A 509 18.68 -38.09 -3.97
N LYS A 510 17.62 -37.50 -4.54
CA LYS A 510 17.42 -37.37 -5.99
C LYS A 510 17.23 -35.90 -6.36
N ARG A 511 17.88 -35.48 -7.44
CA ARG A 511 17.67 -34.15 -8.02
C ARG A 511 16.27 -34.02 -8.61
N VAL A 512 15.55 -32.99 -8.19
CA VAL A 512 14.19 -32.67 -8.65
C VAL A 512 14.21 -31.56 -9.69
N MET A 513 15.05 -30.55 -9.51
CA MET A 513 15.12 -29.39 -10.39
C MET A 513 16.51 -28.76 -10.37
N THR A 514 16.88 -28.10 -11.47
CA THR A 514 18.00 -27.17 -11.54
C THR A 514 17.46 -25.76 -11.76
N GLY A 515 17.73 -24.84 -10.84
CA GLY A 515 17.46 -23.42 -10.96
C GLY A 515 18.67 -22.67 -11.55
N TYR A 516 18.38 -21.52 -12.18
CA TYR A 516 19.37 -20.68 -12.85
C TYR A 516 19.12 -19.22 -12.50
N LYS A 517 20.16 -18.47 -12.15
CA LYS A 517 20.10 -17.01 -12.11
C LYS A 517 21.36 -16.43 -12.73
N GLY A 518 21.17 -15.62 -13.77
CA GLY A 518 22.25 -15.02 -14.54
C GLY A 518 22.50 -13.57 -14.15
N ALA A 519 23.78 -13.19 -14.16
CA ALA A 519 24.30 -11.84 -14.10
C ALA A 519 25.33 -11.67 -15.22
N LYS A 520 25.29 -10.56 -15.97
CA LYS A 520 26.24 -10.29 -17.06
C LYS A 520 27.22 -9.19 -16.61
N LEU A 521 28.51 -9.49 -16.65
CA LEU A 521 29.62 -8.54 -16.46
C LEU A 521 30.34 -8.35 -17.81
N ALA A 522 30.81 -7.16 -18.15
CA ALA A 522 31.22 -6.83 -19.52
C ALA A 522 32.70 -7.15 -19.84
N GLN A 523 32.92 -7.65 -21.06
CA GLN A 523 34.23 -7.79 -21.74
C GLN A 523 34.39 -6.64 -22.75
N TRP A 524 35.39 -5.76 -22.59
CA TRP A 524 36.24 -5.21 -23.67
C TRP A 524 37.28 -4.19 -23.19
N VAL A 525 38.55 -4.43 -23.54
CA VAL A 525 39.64 -3.44 -23.58
C VAL A 525 40.02 -3.22 -25.05
N ASP A 526 39.67 -2.08 -25.66
CA ASP A 526 40.04 -1.79 -27.06
C ASP A 526 41.55 -1.44 -27.19
N ARG A 527 42.26 -2.10 -28.11
CA ARG A 527 43.66 -1.83 -28.46
C ARG A 527 43.86 -1.36 -29.91
N THR A 528 42.80 -1.17 -30.69
CA THR A 528 42.92 -0.64 -32.05
C THR A 528 43.05 0.88 -32.04
N GLN A 529 44.04 1.44 -32.74
CA GLN A 529 44.21 2.88 -32.85
C GLN A 529 43.16 3.53 -33.79
N THR A 530 42.06 2.84 -34.08
CA THR A 530 40.89 3.40 -34.78
C THR A 530 39.95 4.02 -33.75
N ILE A 531 39.61 5.28 -33.94
CA ILE A 531 38.65 5.94 -33.07
C ILE A 531 37.28 5.58 -33.62
N ASP A 532 36.63 4.61 -32.97
CA ASP A 532 35.30 4.13 -33.33
C ASP A 532 34.17 4.95 -32.69
N THR A 533 34.50 5.73 -31.66
CA THR A 533 33.56 6.52 -30.89
C THR A 533 34.16 7.89 -30.58
N VAL A 534 33.41 8.93 -30.90
CA VAL A 534 33.76 10.32 -30.66
C VAL A 534 32.83 10.85 -29.58
N TYR A 535 33.40 11.12 -28.41
CA TYR A 535 32.68 11.71 -27.29
C TYR A 535 32.81 13.22 -27.35
N VAL A 536 31.67 13.89 -27.36
CA VAL A 536 31.59 15.34 -27.38
C VAL A 536 30.67 15.78 -26.28
N ASN A 537 31.09 16.75 -25.48
CA ASN A 537 30.30 17.29 -24.40
C ASN A 537 29.67 18.60 -24.85
N ILE A 538 28.36 18.71 -24.70
CA ILE A 538 27.65 19.99 -24.78
C ILE A 538 27.41 20.44 -23.33
N SER A 539 27.98 21.58 -22.98
CA SER A 539 27.90 22.10 -21.60
C SER A 539 26.52 22.63 -21.21
N GLN A 540 25.65 22.90 -22.19
CA GLN A 540 24.26 23.29 -21.96
C GLN A 540 23.37 22.73 -23.08
N PRO A 541 22.40 21.85 -22.78
CA PRO A 541 21.47 21.32 -23.77
C PRO A 541 20.51 22.40 -24.27
N LEU A 542 19.78 22.12 -25.37
CA LEU A 542 18.76 23.03 -25.90
C LEU A 542 17.45 22.92 -25.08
N VAL A 543 17.10 23.96 -24.33
CA VAL A 543 15.91 24.04 -23.47
C VAL A 543 15.01 25.19 -23.90
N GLN A 544 13.70 25.08 -23.67
CA GLN A 544 12.77 26.18 -23.91
C GLN A 544 13.23 27.46 -23.18
N GLY A 545 13.31 28.56 -23.91
CA GLY A 545 13.73 29.86 -23.38
C GLY A 545 15.22 30.15 -23.53
N ASP A 546 16.05 29.20 -23.98
CA ASP A 546 17.49 29.41 -24.10
C ASP A 546 17.85 30.43 -25.20
N TYR A 547 18.74 31.36 -24.87
CA TYR A 547 19.30 32.38 -25.77
C TYR A 547 20.71 32.03 -26.26
N THR A 548 21.40 31.12 -25.56
CA THR A 548 22.78 30.72 -25.84
C THR A 548 22.90 29.21 -25.77
N SER A 549 23.80 28.65 -26.57
CA SER A 549 24.05 27.21 -26.61
C SER A 549 25.44 26.97 -26.09
N GLY A 550 25.56 26.34 -24.92
CA GLY A 550 26.85 26.13 -24.24
C GLY A 550 27.94 25.60 -25.15
N ALA A 551 29.20 25.75 -24.73
CA ALA A 551 30.36 25.30 -25.50
C ALA A 551 30.32 23.80 -25.79
N ILE A 552 30.66 23.45 -27.04
CA ILE A 552 30.98 22.10 -27.45
C ILE A 552 32.45 21.85 -27.12
N THR A 553 32.69 20.87 -26.27
CA THR A 553 34.03 20.54 -25.77
C THR A 553 34.30 19.04 -25.91
N VAL A 554 35.57 18.68 -25.85
CA VAL A 554 36.02 17.29 -25.75
C VAL A 554 36.95 17.22 -24.54
N ASP A 555 37.07 16.04 -23.94
CA ASP A 555 37.98 15.85 -22.81
C ASP A 555 39.42 16.28 -23.20
N GLY A 556 40.12 16.94 -22.27
CA GLY A 556 41.53 17.28 -22.42
C GLY A 556 42.41 16.05 -22.72
N SER A 557 42.00 14.87 -22.26
CA SER A 557 42.65 13.58 -22.52
C SER A 557 42.36 13.00 -23.93
N ALA A 558 41.29 13.46 -24.60
CA ALA A 558 40.86 12.89 -25.88
C ALA A 558 41.91 13.03 -26.98
N LEU A 559 41.99 12.06 -27.89
CA LEU A 559 42.95 12.05 -29.01
C LEU A 559 42.60 13.05 -30.14
N TYR A 560 41.51 13.79 -29.98
CA TYR A 560 40.99 14.75 -30.92
C TYR A 560 40.63 16.06 -30.21
N THR A 561 40.42 17.10 -31.02
CA THR A 561 39.94 18.42 -30.65
C THR A 561 38.63 18.68 -31.36
N VAL A 562 37.78 19.52 -30.80
CA VAL A 562 36.56 19.97 -31.44
C VAL A 562 36.64 21.45 -31.77
N ARG A 563 36.09 21.82 -32.92
CA ARG A 563 35.94 23.19 -33.36
C ARG A 563 34.49 23.43 -33.74
N ASP A 564 33.81 24.23 -32.93
CA ASP A 564 32.50 24.79 -33.23
C ASP A 564 32.68 26.20 -33.79
N THR A 565 32.23 26.43 -35.02
CA THR A 565 32.36 27.73 -35.70
C THR A 565 31.15 28.64 -35.50
N ALA A 566 29.98 28.09 -35.14
CA ALA A 566 28.78 28.87 -34.92
C ALA A 566 28.66 29.28 -33.44
N GLY A 567 28.92 28.35 -32.51
CA GLY A 567 28.82 28.61 -31.08
C GLY A 567 27.39 28.70 -30.55
N TYR A 568 26.37 28.54 -31.41
CA TYR A 568 24.96 28.51 -31.04
C TYR A 568 24.14 27.59 -31.96
N TRP A 569 22.92 27.24 -31.55
CA TRP A 569 21.91 26.51 -32.31
C TRP A 569 21.18 27.46 -33.27
N GLU A 570 21.13 27.10 -34.55
CA GLU A 570 20.55 27.88 -35.65
C GLU A 570 19.12 27.41 -35.97
N HIS A 571 18.25 28.28 -36.48
CA HIS A 571 16.87 27.96 -36.87
C HIS A 571 16.52 28.63 -38.20
N GLU A 572 15.70 28.00 -39.05
CA GLU A 572 15.44 28.46 -40.44
C GLU A 572 14.37 29.56 -40.58
N ASP A 573 13.77 30.10 -39.51
CA ASP A 573 12.70 31.11 -39.68
C ASP A 573 13.18 32.54 -39.93
N ILE A 574 12.55 33.14 -40.95
CA ILE A 574 12.94 34.31 -41.74
C ILE A 574 12.30 35.60 -41.20
N TRP A 575 12.48 35.94 -39.93
CA TRP A 575 11.94 37.21 -39.37
C TRP A 575 12.94 38.08 -38.59
N ASP A 576 14.24 38.03 -38.92
CA ASP A 576 15.09 39.21 -38.69
C ASP A 576 16.09 39.43 -39.84
N LEU A 577 15.70 40.32 -40.76
CA LEU A 577 16.55 40.80 -41.85
C LEU A 577 17.56 41.86 -41.39
N ASN A 578 17.72 42.10 -40.09
CA ASN A 578 18.78 42.95 -39.54
C ASN A 578 19.48 42.23 -38.39
N GLY A 579 20.40 41.31 -38.72
CA GLY A 579 21.15 40.53 -37.75
C GLY A 579 21.67 41.33 -36.56
N ASN A 580 21.08 41.08 -35.38
CA ASN A 580 21.72 41.10 -34.05
C ASN A 580 20.69 40.85 -32.92
N GLY A 581 20.05 39.67 -32.90
CA GLY A 581 19.26 39.25 -31.74
C GLY A 581 19.00 37.75 -31.70
N SER A 582 19.45 37.08 -30.64
CA SER A 582 19.08 35.69 -30.31
C SER A 582 17.62 35.65 -29.83
N VAL A 583 16.75 34.98 -30.56
CA VAL A 583 15.38 34.69 -30.12
C VAL A 583 15.42 33.46 -29.20
N PRO A 584 14.70 33.45 -28.05
CA PRO A 584 14.69 32.30 -27.16
C PRO A 584 14.12 31.06 -27.82
N ALA A 585 14.71 29.90 -27.56
CA ALA A 585 14.30 28.65 -28.19
C ALA A 585 12.87 28.24 -27.80
N ILE A 586 12.06 27.83 -28.79
CA ILE A 586 10.64 27.49 -28.64
C ILE A 586 10.42 25.99 -28.86
N LEU A 587 9.63 25.33 -27.99
CA LEU A 587 9.39 23.87 -28.00
C LEU A 587 8.90 23.27 -29.34
N GLY A 588 8.31 24.09 -30.23
CA GLY A 588 7.79 23.64 -31.53
C GLY A 588 8.80 23.67 -32.69
N ASP A 589 9.89 24.42 -32.51
CA ASP A 589 10.81 24.80 -33.59
C ASP A 589 12.02 23.85 -33.64
N ASN A 590 12.57 23.64 -34.84
CA ASN A 590 13.64 22.66 -35.06
C ASN A 590 15.00 23.33 -35.30
N TYR A 591 15.91 23.22 -34.33
CA TYR A 591 17.19 23.92 -34.37
C TYR A 591 18.31 23.00 -34.83
N TYR A 592 19.34 23.54 -35.48
CA TYR A 592 20.51 22.79 -35.95
C TYR A 592 21.84 23.38 -35.48
N ARG A 593 22.85 22.54 -35.25
CA ARG A 593 24.20 22.97 -34.85
C ARG A 593 25.25 22.05 -35.47
N ALA A 594 26.30 22.63 -36.04
CA ALA A 594 27.37 21.89 -36.71
C ALA A 594 28.74 22.19 -36.12
N PHE A 595 29.58 21.16 -36.00
CA PHE A 595 30.95 21.27 -35.48
C PHE A 595 31.87 20.22 -36.11
N ARG A 596 33.18 20.47 -36.03
CA ARG A 596 34.22 19.58 -36.58
C ARG A 596 35.08 18.97 -35.47
N VAL A 597 35.30 17.67 -35.52
CA VAL A 597 36.23 16.94 -34.65
C VAL A 597 37.48 16.58 -35.43
N SER A 598 38.67 16.96 -34.96
CA SER A 598 39.95 16.77 -35.66
C SER A 598 40.98 16.12 -34.73
N LEU A 599 41.73 15.13 -35.21
CA LEU A 599 42.81 14.50 -34.44
C LEU A 599 43.86 15.55 -33.99
N LYS A 600 44.39 15.39 -32.77
CA LYS A 600 45.49 16.24 -32.27
C LYS A 600 46.76 16.03 -33.10
N GLU A 601 47.61 17.05 -33.14
CA GLU A 601 48.92 16.95 -33.79
C GLU A 601 49.79 15.87 -33.12
N GLY A 602 50.58 15.12 -33.90
CA GLY A 602 51.46 14.04 -33.40
C GLY A 602 50.84 12.64 -33.31
N LEU A 603 49.54 12.48 -33.58
CA LEU A 603 48.84 11.18 -33.53
C LEU A 603 48.71 10.53 -34.93
N GLU A 604 49.84 10.25 -35.57
CA GLU A 604 49.87 9.70 -36.95
C GLU A 604 49.41 8.24 -37.05
N GLY A 605 49.39 7.49 -35.94
CA GLY A 605 48.88 6.12 -35.87
C GLY A 605 47.36 6.00 -35.71
N TYR A 606 46.66 7.10 -35.39
CA TYR A 606 45.22 7.12 -35.15
C TYR A 606 44.44 7.63 -36.36
N LYS A 607 43.24 7.08 -36.60
CA LYS A 607 42.34 7.52 -37.69
C LYS A 607 40.85 7.35 -37.34
N PHE A 608 40.01 8.16 -37.98
CA PHE A 608 38.58 7.92 -38.12
C PHE A 608 38.34 7.09 -39.39
N ASP A 609 37.66 5.95 -39.27
CA ASP A 609 37.37 5.11 -40.43
C ASP A 609 36.21 5.70 -41.24
N LYS A 610 36.42 5.90 -42.55
CA LYS A 610 35.39 6.44 -43.44
C LYS A 610 34.35 5.39 -43.85
N ASN A 611 34.75 4.12 -43.95
CA ASN A 611 33.85 3.03 -44.33
C ASN A 611 33.03 2.54 -43.13
N ASN A 612 33.53 2.80 -41.92
CA ASN A 612 32.82 2.61 -40.67
C ASN A 612 32.93 3.88 -39.80
N PRO A 613 32.13 4.93 -40.10
CA PRO A 613 32.18 6.21 -39.40
C PRO A 613 32.08 6.04 -37.88
N PRO A 614 32.81 6.84 -37.09
CA PRO A 614 32.73 6.74 -35.65
C PRO A 614 31.32 7.06 -35.16
N LYS A 615 30.89 6.35 -34.13
CA LYS A 615 29.70 6.70 -33.35
C LYS A 615 29.95 8.02 -32.65
N VAL A 616 29.11 9.02 -32.90
CA VAL A 616 29.24 10.31 -32.21
C VAL A 616 28.33 10.27 -30.99
N MET A 617 28.96 10.19 -29.82
CA MET A 617 28.30 10.16 -28.53
C MET A 617 28.32 11.56 -27.94
N ILE A 618 27.15 12.20 -27.92
CA ILE A 618 27.03 13.56 -27.40
C ILE A 618 26.52 13.48 -25.98
N ARG A 619 27.38 13.89 -25.04
CA ARG A 619 27.06 13.95 -23.62
C ARG A 619 26.56 15.35 -23.29
N GLY A 620 25.63 15.43 -22.34
CA GLY A 620 25.01 16.70 -21.94
C GLY A 620 23.81 17.12 -22.80
N LEU A 621 23.29 16.24 -23.67
CA LEU A 621 21.96 16.40 -24.24
C LEU A 621 20.90 15.98 -23.21
N ASN A 622 19.79 16.72 -23.16
CA ASN A 622 18.64 16.48 -22.29
C ASN A 622 17.57 15.57 -22.90
N ARG A 623 17.67 15.32 -24.21
CA ARG A 623 16.90 14.32 -24.96
C ARG A 623 17.65 13.98 -26.25
N ASP A 624 17.24 12.89 -26.89
CA ASP A 624 17.81 12.48 -28.18
C ASP A 624 17.61 13.57 -29.24
N CYS A 625 18.62 13.75 -30.09
CA CYS A 625 18.50 14.58 -31.29
C CYS A 625 17.44 14.01 -32.21
N ASP A 626 16.70 14.88 -32.89
CA ASP A 626 15.73 14.47 -33.90
C ASP A 626 16.43 13.98 -35.18
N ASP A 627 17.63 14.50 -35.50
CA ASP A 627 18.49 14.01 -36.58
C ASP A 627 19.99 14.26 -36.27
N ILE A 628 20.85 13.36 -36.77
CA ILE A 628 22.32 13.49 -36.69
C ILE A 628 22.98 13.07 -38.01
N SER A 629 23.82 13.96 -38.54
CA SER A 629 24.60 13.72 -39.75
C SER A 629 26.09 13.72 -39.42
N VAL A 630 26.79 12.65 -39.82
CA VAL A 630 28.23 12.45 -39.58
C VAL A 630 28.94 12.23 -40.91
N ARG A 631 30.02 13.00 -41.16
CA ARG A 631 30.82 12.90 -42.39
C ARG A 631 32.31 12.85 -42.07
N VAL A 632 32.95 11.73 -42.40
CA VAL A 632 34.40 11.54 -42.21
C VAL A 632 35.18 12.05 -43.42
N ALA A 633 36.26 12.78 -43.16
CA ALA A 633 37.19 13.25 -44.17
C ALA A 633 37.89 12.08 -44.89
N ASN A 634 38.28 12.30 -46.16
CA ASN A 634 38.93 11.26 -46.96
C ASN A 634 40.27 10.78 -46.38
N ASP A 635 40.97 11.65 -45.64
CA ASP A 635 42.24 11.34 -44.98
C ASP A 635 42.06 10.71 -43.59
N GLY A 636 40.81 10.57 -43.11
CA GLY A 636 40.49 10.03 -41.79
C GLY A 636 40.96 10.90 -40.62
N ARG A 637 41.33 12.17 -40.87
CA ARG A 637 41.90 13.08 -39.84
C ARG A 637 40.86 13.92 -39.13
N TYR A 638 39.69 14.11 -39.73
CA TYR A 638 38.60 14.84 -39.09
C TYR A 638 37.21 14.30 -39.47
N VAL A 639 36.22 14.63 -38.64
CA VAL A 639 34.81 14.29 -38.78
C VAL A 639 33.98 15.56 -38.64
N ASP A 640 33.12 15.83 -39.62
CA ASP A 640 32.11 16.88 -39.54
C ASP A 640 30.81 16.29 -38.99
N VAL A 641 30.24 16.93 -37.97
CA VAL A 641 29.01 16.50 -37.29
C VAL A 641 27.98 17.62 -37.36
N SER A 642 26.76 17.30 -37.76
CA SER A 642 25.61 18.21 -37.76
C SER A 642 24.45 17.58 -36.98
N LEU A 643 23.82 18.37 -36.11
CA LEU A 643 22.72 17.95 -35.25
C LEU A 643 21.47 18.75 -35.59
N ALA A 644 20.29 18.12 -35.47
CA ALA A 644 19.01 18.81 -35.41
C ALA A 644 18.20 18.35 -34.17
N SER A 645 17.61 19.28 -33.44
CA SER A 645 16.80 18.99 -32.26
C SER A 645 15.81 20.12 -31.92
N ARG A 646 14.62 19.76 -31.46
CA ARG A 646 13.70 20.67 -30.74
C ARG A 646 14.05 20.84 -29.25
N PRO A 647 13.81 22.02 -28.65
CA PRO A 647 14.05 22.27 -27.22
C PRO A 647 13.20 21.39 -26.31
N SER A 648 13.70 21.10 -25.11
CA SER A 648 12.97 20.37 -24.05
C SER A 648 12.27 21.29 -23.06
N GLU A 649 11.23 20.80 -22.38
CA GLU A 649 10.50 21.53 -21.32
C GLU A 649 11.28 21.57 -19.99
N LEU A 650 11.15 22.65 -19.20
CA LEU A 650 11.82 22.88 -17.91
C LEU A 650 11.01 22.35 -16.72
N ILE A 651 11.64 21.61 -15.79
CA ILE A 651 11.03 21.17 -14.52
C ILE A 651 11.11 22.31 -13.48
N GLN A 652 10.00 22.67 -12.83
CA GLN A 652 9.96 23.81 -11.89
C GLN A 652 10.14 23.42 -10.40
N ASN A 653 9.79 22.20 -9.96
CA ASN A 653 9.98 21.73 -8.57
C ASN A 653 10.19 20.21 -8.50
N ALA A 654 11.04 19.73 -7.59
CA ALA A 654 11.32 18.30 -7.37
C ALA A 654 11.41 17.91 -5.88
N TRP A 655 11.00 16.68 -5.53
CA TRP A 655 10.73 16.24 -4.14
C TRP A 655 11.22 14.81 -3.82
N GLY A 656 11.74 14.54 -2.63
CA GLY A 656 12.22 13.19 -2.29
C GLY A 656 12.33 12.89 -0.80
N THR A 657 12.63 11.63 -0.47
CA THR A 657 12.88 11.16 0.92
C THR A 657 14.22 10.44 0.99
N VAL A 658 15.06 10.76 1.97
CA VAL A 658 16.35 10.12 2.21
C VAL A 658 16.15 8.89 3.11
N THR A 659 16.70 7.76 2.71
CA THR A 659 16.63 6.47 3.40
C THR A 659 18.03 5.92 3.62
N GLY A 660 18.25 5.11 4.65
CA GLY A 660 19.56 4.48 4.92
C GLY A 660 20.58 5.37 5.64
N LEU A 661 20.26 6.65 5.90
CA LEU A 661 21.06 7.51 6.77
C LEU A 661 20.80 7.18 8.25
N ARG A 662 21.28 6.01 8.68
CA ARG A 662 21.14 5.45 10.03
C ARG A 662 22.54 5.16 10.59
N ALA A 663 22.81 5.61 11.81
CA ALA A 663 23.92 5.24 12.67
C ALA A 663 24.26 3.76 12.53
N GLY A 664 25.56 3.48 12.38
CA GLY A 664 26.15 2.17 12.11
C GLY A 664 25.74 1.50 10.81
N SER A 665 24.79 2.06 10.05
CA SER A 665 24.68 1.75 8.63
C SER A 665 25.81 2.43 7.86
N LEU A 666 26.19 1.83 6.74
CA LEU A 666 27.24 2.38 5.90
C LEU A 666 26.74 3.60 5.14
N VAL A 667 27.59 4.61 4.99
CA VAL A 667 27.33 5.80 4.15
C VAL A 667 26.90 5.39 2.73
N GLY A 668 27.43 4.30 2.19
CA GLY A 668 27.06 3.74 0.88
C GLY A 668 25.61 3.26 0.77
N GLY A 669 24.98 2.90 1.89
CA GLY A 669 23.58 2.46 1.93
C GLY A 669 22.55 3.60 1.91
N VAL A 670 23.01 4.86 1.94
CA VAL A 670 22.15 6.04 1.90
C VAL A 670 21.60 6.25 0.49
N ASN A 671 20.29 6.32 0.37
CA ASN A 671 19.57 6.42 -0.89
C ASN A 671 18.49 7.51 -0.86
N ILE A 672 18.09 8.03 -2.02
CA ILE A 672 16.97 8.97 -2.16
C ILE A 672 15.83 8.28 -2.91
N LYS A 673 14.63 8.32 -2.35
CA LYS A 673 13.39 7.91 -3.00
C LYS A 673 12.64 9.13 -3.58
N PRO A 674 12.57 9.29 -4.91
CA PRO A 674 11.79 10.36 -5.55
C PRO A 674 10.30 10.24 -5.26
N ARG A 675 9.60 11.39 -5.14
CA ARG A 675 8.14 11.42 -4.94
C ARG A 675 7.35 11.70 -6.24
N ASP A 676 7.98 12.23 -7.28
CA ASP A 676 7.39 12.40 -8.62
C ASP A 676 8.14 11.52 -9.64
N SER A 677 7.48 11.19 -10.74
CA SER A 677 7.99 10.34 -11.82
C SER A 677 8.83 11.08 -12.87
N HIS A 678 8.87 12.41 -12.83
CA HIS A 678 9.55 13.24 -13.85
C HIS A 678 11.00 13.62 -13.53
N PHE A 679 11.55 13.21 -12.37
CA PHE A 679 12.95 13.45 -11.99
C PHE A 679 13.59 12.23 -11.31
N ASP A 680 14.92 12.16 -11.39
CA ASP A 680 15.80 11.36 -10.55
C ASP A 680 16.77 12.26 -9.79
N PHE A 681 17.18 11.81 -8.60
CA PHE A 681 18.28 12.42 -7.86
C PHE A 681 19.42 11.42 -7.71
N GLU A 682 20.63 11.88 -7.95
CA GLU A 682 21.85 11.14 -7.71
C GLU A 682 22.61 11.81 -6.56
N ILE A 683 22.93 11.05 -5.51
CA ILE A 683 23.81 11.51 -4.45
C ILE A 683 25.23 11.53 -5.00
N LYS A 684 25.84 12.72 -5.08
CA LYS A 684 27.22 12.89 -5.53
C LYS A 684 28.22 12.84 -4.40
N GLU A 685 27.79 13.27 -3.22
CA GLU A 685 28.67 13.33 -2.07
C GLU A 685 27.84 13.27 -0.80
N ILE A 686 28.37 12.57 0.19
CA ILE A 686 27.92 12.67 1.56
C ILE A 686 29.14 13.16 2.35
N GLN A 687 28.93 14.18 3.18
CA GLN A 687 29.97 14.74 4.02
C GLN A 687 29.45 14.70 5.45
N ARG A 688 30.35 14.48 6.41
CA ARG A 688 30.00 14.63 7.83
C ARG A 688 30.48 15.98 8.33
N VAL A 689 29.70 16.60 9.19
CA VAL A 689 29.89 17.96 9.67
C VAL A 689 29.84 17.92 11.19
N LYS A 690 30.89 18.43 11.83
CA LYS A 690 30.96 18.57 13.30
C LYS A 690 31.55 19.92 13.65
N ASN A 691 30.82 20.69 14.45
CA ASN A 691 31.19 22.04 14.86
C ASN A 691 31.54 22.98 13.68
N GLY A 692 30.81 22.85 12.56
CA GLY A 692 31.01 23.67 11.35
C GLY A 692 32.22 23.29 10.49
N VAL A 693 32.97 22.25 10.87
CA VAL A 693 34.06 21.68 10.07
C VAL A 693 33.51 20.51 9.25
N VAL A 694 33.73 20.54 7.94
CA VAL A 694 33.28 19.54 6.98
C VAL A 694 34.39 18.51 6.78
N TYR A 695 34.03 17.23 6.86
CA TYR A 695 34.90 16.10 6.58
C TYR A 695 34.26 15.26 5.47
N GLY A 696 35.08 14.78 4.52
CA GLY A 696 34.62 13.80 3.54
C GLY A 696 34.23 12.49 4.21
N THR A 697 33.36 11.72 3.56
CA THR A 697 33.01 10.35 3.96
C THR A 697 33.26 9.40 2.79
N ASN A 698 33.57 8.14 3.08
CA ASN A 698 33.67 7.05 2.11
C ASN A 698 32.44 6.13 2.21
N PRO A 699 32.08 5.38 1.15
CA PRO A 699 30.92 4.48 1.20
C PRO A 699 30.96 3.44 2.31
N GLY A 700 32.16 2.98 2.70
CA GLY A 700 32.36 2.05 3.82
C GLY A 700 32.51 2.71 5.19
N ASP A 701 32.43 4.04 5.28
CA ASP A 701 32.41 4.71 6.57
C ASP A 701 31.05 4.42 7.23
N GLU A 702 31.08 3.99 8.48
CA GLU A 702 29.87 3.88 9.29
C GLU A 702 29.33 5.28 9.59
N ILE A 703 28.01 5.40 9.48
CA ILE A 703 27.33 6.62 9.85
C ILE A 703 27.44 6.76 11.37
N ASP A 704 28.06 7.85 11.81
CA ASP A 704 28.28 8.15 13.21
C ASP A 704 27.20 9.15 13.66
N PRO A 705 26.35 8.79 14.63
CA PRO A 705 25.25 9.64 15.08
C PRO A 705 25.73 10.98 15.68
N ASP A 706 27.01 11.13 16.04
CA ASP A 706 27.58 12.38 16.56
C ASP A 706 27.81 13.46 15.50
N TYR A 707 27.54 13.19 14.22
CA TYR A 707 27.77 14.10 13.11
C TYR A 707 26.47 14.47 12.37
N LEU A 708 26.42 15.71 11.88
CA LEU A 708 25.47 16.10 10.84
C LEU A 708 25.99 15.60 9.49
N TYR A 709 25.11 15.09 8.65
CA TYR A 709 25.47 14.60 7.33
C TYR A 709 24.92 15.54 6.26
N ARG A 710 25.84 16.13 5.51
CA ARG A 710 25.57 17.00 4.38
C ARG A 710 25.54 16.15 3.11
N ILE A 711 24.39 16.10 2.45
CA ILE A 711 24.17 15.37 1.21
C ILE A 711 24.20 16.35 0.05
N LYS A 712 25.13 16.11 -0.87
CA LYS A 712 25.22 16.82 -2.15
C LYS A 712 24.57 15.96 -3.23
N LEU A 713 23.61 16.51 -3.96
CA LEU A 713 22.83 15.79 -4.95
C LEU A 713 22.64 16.56 -6.24
N VAL A 714 22.57 15.83 -7.35
CA VAL A 714 22.25 16.37 -8.68
C VAL A 714 20.96 15.76 -9.19
N GLY A 715 20.11 16.58 -9.82
CA GLY A 715 18.86 16.13 -10.41
C GLY A 715 19.01 15.86 -11.90
N ALA A 716 18.39 14.79 -12.39
CA ALA A 716 18.21 14.52 -13.81
C ALA A 716 16.72 14.48 -14.15
N GLY A 717 16.34 15.13 -15.26
CA GLY A 717 14.96 15.10 -15.73
C GLY A 717 14.67 13.81 -16.52
N LYS A 718 13.46 13.26 -16.38
CA LYS A 718 13.00 12.09 -17.14
C LYS A 718 12.03 12.46 -18.24
N GLN A 719 11.80 11.54 -19.18
CA GLN A 719 10.73 11.64 -20.20
C GLN A 719 10.81 12.91 -21.08
N GLY A 720 12.02 13.32 -21.47
CA GLY A 720 12.24 14.50 -22.32
C GLY A 720 12.02 15.84 -21.60
N LYS A 721 11.89 15.84 -20.26
CA LYS A 721 11.93 17.04 -19.43
C LYS A 721 13.36 17.31 -18.99
N THR A 722 13.76 18.57 -18.96
CA THR A 722 15.09 18.97 -18.49
C THR A 722 15.01 19.50 -17.07
N PHE A 723 15.83 18.90 -16.22
CA PHE A 723 16.16 19.46 -14.93
C PHE A 723 17.35 20.42 -15.12
N SER A 724 17.08 21.71 -15.32
CA SER A 724 18.10 22.74 -15.52
C SER A 724 17.72 23.94 -14.67
N ASN A 725 18.67 24.48 -13.88
CA ASN A 725 18.42 25.73 -13.18
C ASN A 725 18.77 26.91 -14.09
N GLY A 726 17.80 27.75 -14.42
CA GLY A 726 18.00 28.90 -15.31
C GLY A 726 18.81 30.04 -14.64
N PRO A 727 19.35 30.99 -15.43
CA PRO A 727 19.97 32.19 -14.88
C PRO A 727 18.92 33.09 -14.21
N GLU A 728 19.32 33.77 -13.13
CA GLU A 728 18.49 34.71 -12.36
C GLU A 728 18.25 36.01 -13.13
N GLN A 729 17.43 36.00 -14.19
CA GLN A 729 16.92 37.21 -14.83
C GLN A 729 15.47 37.04 -15.29
N TYR A 730 14.56 37.79 -14.66
CA TYR A 730 13.14 37.78 -14.98
C TYR A 730 12.85 38.76 -16.13
N ASP A 731 12.64 38.28 -17.36
CA ASP A 731 12.13 39.13 -18.45
C ASP A 731 10.59 39.21 -18.39
N ILE A 732 10.13 40.35 -17.88
CA ILE A 732 8.72 40.74 -17.75
C ILE A 732 7.94 40.79 -19.07
N THR A 733 8.60 40.71 -20.23
CA THR A 733 7.96 40.88 -21.55
C THR A 733 7.29 39.60 -22.07
N PHE A 734 7.80 38.42 -21.69
CA PHE A 734 7.30 37.13 -22.20
C PHE A 734 6.91 36.10 -21.11
N HIS A 735 6.98 36.45 -19.82
CA HIS A 735 6.57 35.60 -18.68
C HIS A 735 7.27 34.23 -18.57
N TYR A 736 8.50 34.09 -19.05
CA TYR A 736 9.27 32.86 -18.82
C TYR A 736 10.53 33.21 -18.04
N TYR A 737 10.65 32.70 -16.80
CA TYR A 737 11.86 32.30 -16.03
C TYR A 737 11.47 32.03 -14.55
N LEU A 738 11.57 30.78 -14.09
CA LEU A 738 11.50 30.36 -12.68
C LEU A 738 12.53 29.24 -12.44
N ASN A 739 13.36 29.38 -11.40
CA ASN A 739 14.36 28.38 -10.99
C ASN A 739 13.71 27.04 -10.60
N THR A 740 14.43 25.93 -10.79
CA THR A 740 14.03 24.63 -10.28
C THR A 740 14.44 24.49 -8.81
N ASN A 741 13.50 24.20 -7.90
CA ASN A 741 13.81 23.97 -6.47
C ASN A 741 13.70 22.49 -6.09
N VAL A 742 14.51 22.04 -5.12
CA VAL A 742 14.47 20.67 -4.56
C VAL A 742 14.08 20.68 -3.08
N LYS A 743 13.22 19.74 -2.68
CA LYS A 743 12.78 19.55 -1.28
C LYS A 743 12.94 18.09 -0.85
N LEU A 744 13.77 17.81 0.16
CA LEU A 744 13.98 16.46 0.72
C LEU A 744 13.61 16.38 2.22
N ARG A 745 13.38 15.16 2.75
CA ARG A 745 13.13 14.86 4.17
C ARG A 745 13.70 13.49 4.61
N MET A 746 13.88 13.25 5.90
CA MET A 746 14.19 11.91 6.49
C MET A 746 12.94 11.19 7.01
N ASN A 747 13.04 9.88 7.24
CA ASN A 747 11.90 9.02 7.64
C ASN A 747 11.41 9.28 9.07
N ASN A 748 12.29 9.58 10.02
CA ASN A 748 11.95 9.77 11.44
C ASN A 748 11.56 11.22 11.84
N ASP A 749 11.48 12.15 10.90
CA ASP A 749 11.16 13.55 11.23
C ASP A 749 9.64 13.73 11.33
N SER A 750 9.13 13.81 12.57
CA SER A 750 7.70 13.68 12.89
C SER A 750 6.84 14.89 12.51
N ASP A 751 7.38 15.89 11.80
CA ASP A 751 6.66 17.14 11.49
C ASP A 751 6.60 17.50 9.97
N ILE A 752 5.63 16.89 9.27
CA ILE A 752 5.55 16.75 7.79
C ILE A 752 5.50 18.07 6.99
N ALA A 753 5.23 19.23 7.59
CA ALA A 753 5.09 20.50 6.85
C ALA A 753 6.10 21.60 7.22
N ALA A 754 6.87 21.45 8.31
CA ALA A 754 7.71 22.54 8.82
C ALA A 754 9.18 22.44 8.40
N ASN A 755 9.66 21.25 8.01
CA ASN A 755 11.09 20.97 7.84
C ASN A 755 11.47 20.45 6.44
N TYR A 756 10.75 20.85 5.38
CA TYR A 756 11.31 20.70 4.04
C TYR A 756 12.36 21.79 3.86
N GLU A 757 13.64 21.44 3.85
CA GLU A 757 14.68 22.41 3.46
C GLU A 757 14.53 22.70 1.96
N GLU A 758 14.02 23.89 1.63
CA GLU A 758 14.12 24.45 0.28
C GLU A 758 15.56 24.86 0.05
N VAL A 759 16.27 24.03 -0.72
CA VAL A 759 17.68 24.27 -0.99
C VAL A 759 17.83 24.86 -2.39
N LEU A 760 18.48 26.03 -2.45
CA LEU A 760 18.83 26.67 -3.69
C LEU A 760 19.94 25.88 -4.40
N TYR A 761 19.84 25.79 -5.72
CA TYR A 761 20.88 25.17 -6.52
C TYR A 761 22.17 25.99 -6.45
N ASP A 762 23.25 25.39 -5.99
CA ASP A 762 24.57 26.01 -6.02
C ASP A 762 25.15 25.89 -7.44
N THR A 763 25.11 27.01 -8.16
CA THR A 763 25.62 27.12 -9.52
C THR A 763 27.12 26.86 -9.64
N ALA A 764 27.90 27.10 -8.57
CA ALA A 764 29.34 26.87 -8.58
C ALA A 764 29.68 25.37 -8.44
N SER A 765 28.91 24.64 -7.65
CA SER A 765 29.13 23.20 -7.40
C SER A 765 28.24 22.27 -8.23
N GLN A 766 27.36 22.86 -9.06
CA GLN A 766 26.38 22.21 -9.92
C GLN A 766 25.45 21.22 -9.18
N ALA A 767 25.16 21.46 -7.91
CA ALA A 767 24.39 20.54 -7.07
C ALA A 767 23.53 21.26 -6.02
N TYR A 768 22.61 20.53 -5.41
CA TYR A 768 21.96 20.94 -4.17
C TYR A 768 22.72 20.36 -2.99
N THR A 769 22.82 21.10 -1.89
CA THR A 769 23.53 20.69 -0.68
C THR A 769 22.61 20.80 0.53
N ILE A 770 22.34 19.68 1.20
CA ILE A 770 21.30 19.58 2.24
C ILE A 770 21.90 18.96 3.50
N ASP A 771 21.61 19.49 4.69
CA ASP A 771 22.16 18.99 5.96
C ASP A 771 21.10 18.16 6.72
N LEU A 772 21.45 16.94 7.13
CA LEU A 772 20.53 15.95 7.72
C LEU A 772 21.17 15.21 8.92
N VAL A 773 20.37 14.67 9.85
CA VAL A 773 20.83 14.00 11.09
C VAL A 773 20.54 12.48 11.06
N PRO A 774 21.51 11.57 11.30
CA PRO A 774 21.29 10.12 11.25
C PRO A 774 20.31 9.51 12.27
N GLU A 775 19.65 8.40 11.90
CA GLU A 775 18.80 7.55 12.79
C GLU A 775 19.64 6.55 13.62
N PRO A 776 19.33 6.08 14.84
CA PRO A 776 20.19 5.15 15.62
C PRO A 776 20.21 3.66 15.13
N ASP A 777 21.26 2.88 15.51
CA ASP A 777 21.58 1.49 15.07
C ASP A 777 20.57 0.41 15.46
N PHE A 778 20.42 0.18 16.77
CA PHE A 778 19.32 -0.57 17.36
C PHE A 778 18.54 0.42 18.22
N VAL A 779 17.24 0.21 18.31
CA VAL A 779 16.43 1.02 19.22
C VAL A 779 16.00 0.12 20.35
N GLU A 780 16.82 0.10 21.39
CA GLU A 780 16.45 -0.46 22.68
C GLU A 780 15.70 0.60 23.46
N TYR A 781 14.46 0.29 23.82
CA TYR A 781 13.70 1.09 24.76
C TYR A 781 13.97 0.52 26.15
N ASP A 782 14.79 1.23 26.93
CA ASP A 782 14.97 1.02 28.37
C ASP A 782 13.92 1.77 29.20
N TYR A 783 13.12 2.60 28.53
CA TYR A 783 11.99 3.32 29.09
C TYR A 783 10.77 3.21 28.18
N LEU A 784 9.61 2.93 28.77
CA LEU A 784 8.32 2.99 28.07
C LEU A 784 7.36 3.85 28.87
N SER A 785 6.58 4.69 28.18
CA SER A 785 5.47 5.41 28.79
C SER A 785 4.25 5.27 27.90
N LEU A 786 3.43 4.28 28.19
CA LEU A 786 2.22 4.02 27.44
C LEU A 786 1.05 4.80 28.01
N GLY A 787 0.21 5.34 27.15
CA GLY A 787 -1.15 5.73 27.51
C GLY A 787 -2.08 4.54 27.32
N ALA A 788 -2.96 4.32 28.29
CA ALA A 788 -3.98 3.29 28.24
C ALA A 788 -5.30 3.84 28.83
N PRO A 789 -6.44 3.19 28.61
CA PRO A 789 -7.68 3.55 29.29
C PRO A 789 -7.53 3.48 30.83
N TYR A 790 -8.23 4.33 31.57
CA TYR A 790 -8.32 4.21 33.04
C TYR A 790 -9.57 3.41 33.46
N PRO A 791 -9.56 2.76 34.65
CA PRO A 791 -10.71 2.04 35.14
C PRO A 791 -11.71 3.00 35.80
N TRP A 792 -12.39 3.83 35.01
CA TRP A 792 -13.35 4.81 35.52
C TRP A 792 -14.54 4.12 36.19
N ALA A 793 -14.87 4.54 37.41
CA ALA A 793 -16.00 4.00 38.15
C ALA A 793 -17.30 4.17 37.35
N GLY A 794 -18.00 3.05 37.11
CA GLY A 794 -19.24 2.99 36.34
C GLY A 794 -19.06 2.80 34.83
N SER A 795 -17.84 2.82 34.28
CA SER A 795 -17.59 2.46 32.87
C SER A 795 -17.18 1.00 32.73
N CYS A 796 -17.45 0.40 31.56
CA CYS A 796 -16.94 -0.92 31.23
C CYS A 796 -15.52 -0.84 30.62
N PRO A 797 -14.68 -1.87 30.77
CA PRO A 797 -13.42 -1.97 30.05
C PRO A 797 -13.66 -2.17 28.56
N GLU A 798 -12.81 -1.56 27.76
CA GLU A 798 -12.76 -1.72 26.30
C GLU A 798 -11.46 -2.44 25.93
N PHE A 799 -11.40 -3.11 24.76
CA PHE A 799 -10.28 -3.97 24.35
C PHE A 799 -9.80 -3.70 22.92
N ASN A 800 -9.66 -2.42 22.56
CA ASN A 800 -9.13 -2.01 21.26
C ASN A 800 -7.65 -1.63 21.36
N ASN A 801 -6.75 -2.44 20.79
CA ASN A 801 -5.30 -2.21 20.85
C ASN A 801 -4.88 -0.81 20.34
N ASN A 802 -5.68 -0.18 19.48
CA ASN A 802 -5.42 1.19 18.98
C ASN A 802 -5.54 2.27 20.08
N TRP A 803 -6.00 1.91 21.27
CA TRP A 803 -6.14 2.81 22.41
C TRP A 803 -4.92 2.81 23.32
N ILE A 804 -3.98 1.92 23.06
CA ILE A 804 -2.67 1.97 23.69
C ILE A 804 -1.83 2.94 22.88
N THR A 805 -1.48 4.05 23.52
CA THR A 805 -0.73 5.15 22.91
C THR A 805 0.68 5.19 23.49
N GLY A 806 1.60 5.92 22.83
CA GLY A 806 3.00 5.97 23.27
C GLY A 806 3.80 4.69 22.96
N VAL A 807 3.27 3.82 22.09
CA VAL A 807 3.99 2.65 21.59
C VAL A 807 5.03 3.13 20.57
N PRO A 808 6.32 2.91 20.82
CA PRO A 808 7.36 3.47 19.98
C PRO A 808 7.57 2.64 18.70
N GLY A 809 8.28 3.21 17.72
CA GLY A 809 8.52 2.56 16.43
C GLY A 809 9.09 1.15 16.59
N GLY A 810 8.63 0.22 15.75
CA GLY A 810 9.03 -1.19 15.81
C GLY A 810 8.56 -1.97 17.05
N VAL A 811 7.70 -1.38 17.89
CA VAL A 811 6.99 -2.09 18.96
C VAL A 811 5.50 -2.14 18.60
N MET A 812 4.88 -3.31 18.73
CA MET A 812 3.47 -3.53 18.42
C MET A 812 2.70 -4.06 19.63
N VAL A 813 1.44 -3.67 19.75
CA VAL A 813 0.54 -4.16 20.81
C VAL A 813 -0.13 -5.44 20.34
N ARG A 814 0.29 -6.56 20.92
CA ARG A 814 -0.31 -7.88 20.68
C ARG A 814 -1.73 -7.94 21.22
N LYS A 815 -1.93 -7.50 22.46
CA LYS A 815 -3.22 -7.41 23.17
C LYS A 815 -3.07 -6.67 24.50
N TYR A 816 -4.18 -6.19 25.06
CA TYR A 816 -4.27 -5.86 26.49
C TYR A 816 -5.51 -6.47 27.17
N SER A 817 -5.52 -6.44 28.50
CA SER A 817 -6.53 -7.08 29.35
C SER A 817 -6.71 -6.34 30.67
N TRP A 818 -7.92 -6.46 31.23
CA TRP A 818 -8.27 -5.98 32.56
C TRP A 818 -8.60 -7.17 33.47
N PHE A 819 -8.27 -7.09 34.75
CA PHE A 819 -8.58 -8.10 35.75
C PHE A 819 -9.12 -7.44 37.02
N ASP A 820 -10.17 -8.02 37.61
CA ASP A 820 -10.58 -7.67 38.97
C ASP A 820 -9.61 -8.33 39.95
N VAL A 821 -8.88 -7.52 40.73
CA VAL A 821 -7.79 -8.00 41.60
C VAL A 821 -8.32 -8.92 42.70
N SER A 822 -9.53 -8.65 43.21
CA SER A 822 -10.11 -9.41 44.33
C SER A 822 -10.52 -10.82 43.93
N SER A 823 -10.95 -11.00 42.68
CA SER A 823 -11.38 -12.29 42.14
C SER A 823 -10.32 -12.98 41.28
N GLY A 824 -9.31 -12.23 40.82
CA GLY A 824 -8.33 -12.70 39.83
C GLY A 824 -8.92 -12.92 38.43
N ALA A 825 -10.20 -12.62 38.23
CA ALA A 825 -10.91 -12.88 36.99
C ALA A 825 -10.64 -11.77 35.97
N ARG A 826 -10.47 -12.16 34.70
CA ARG A 826 -10.39 -11.23 33.57
C ARG A 826 -11.74 -10.52 33.41
N MET A 827 -11.72 -9.20 33.36
CA MET A 827 -12.87 -8.37 33.09
C MET A 827 -13.33 -8.54 31.64
N ASN A 828 -14.62 -8.33 31.41
CA ASN A 828 -15.24 -8.36 30.09
C ASN A 828 -15.90 -7.00 29.78
N GLU A 829 -16.29 -6.79 28.53
CA GLU A 829 -16.85 -5.51 28.02
C GLU A 829 -18.19 -5.11 28.64
N THR A 830 -18.82 -5.97 29.45
CA THR A 830 -20.16 -5.75 30.00
C THR A 830 -20.18 -5.55 31.51
N THR A 831 -19.04 -5.73 32.20
CA THR A 831 -18.94 -5.57 33.64
C THR A 831 -18.26 -4.24 33.98
N PRO A 832 -18.98 -3.25 34.53
CA PRO A 832 -18.41 -1.96 34.83
C PRO A 832 -17.42 -2.03 36.01
N PHE A 833 -16.43 -1.14 36.00
CA PHE A 833 -15.56 -0.92 37.14
C PHE A 833 -16.36 -0.37 38.31
N ALA A 834 -16.30 -1.03 39.46
CA ALA A 834 -17.00 -0.60 40.66
C ALA A 834 -16.15 0.40 41.43
N ALA A 835 -16.77 1.53 41.83
CA ALA A 835 -16.15 2.49 42.72
C ALA A 835 -15.63 1.78 44.00
N GLY A 836 -14.41 2.12 44.42
CA GLY A 836 -13.81 1.52 45.61
C GLY A 836 -13.17 0.14 45.41
N ARG A 837 -13.10 -0.39 44.18
CA ARG A 837 -12.42 -1.66 43.86
C ARG A 837 -11.13 -1.45 43.08
N SER A 838 -10.20 -2.39 43.26
CA SER A 838 -8.90 -2.44 42.58
C SER A 838 -8.93 -3.28 41.30
N TYR A 839 -8.26 -2.80 40.27
CA TYR A 839 -8.23 -3.42 38.94
C TYR A 839 -6.81 -3.48 38.38
N ARG A 840 -6.47 -4.57 37.71
CA ARG A 840 -5.17 -4.77 37.07
C ARG A 840 -5.30 -4.64 35.56
N PHE A 841 -4.48 -3.80 34.97
CA PHE A 841 -4.28 -3.66 33.53
C PHE A 841 -3.02 -4.42 33.12
N GLU A 842 -3.09 -5.18 32.03
CA GLU A 842 -1.96 -5.90 31.45
C GLU A 842 -1.93 -5.67 29.94
N VAL A 843 -0.81 -5.20 29.39
CA VAL A 843 -0.57 -5.09 27.94
C VAL A 843 0.63 -5.92 27.54
N ILE A 844 0.54 -6.63 26.41
CA ILE A 844 1.62 -7.44 25.86
C ILE A 844 2.12 -6.79 24.57
N LEU A 845 3.42 -6.55 24.53
CA LEU A 845 4.15 -5.93 23.43
C LEU A 845 5.02 -6.94 22.70
N ASP A 846 5.09 -6.77 21.37
CA ASP A 846 6.00 -7.46 20.48
C ASP A 846 6.96 -6.47 19.82
N CYS A 847 8.20 -6.89 19.55
CA CYS A 847 9.17 -6.08 18.83
C CYS A 847 9.40 -6.61 17.42
N GLU A 848 9.44 -5.71 16.45
CA GLU A 848 9.97 -5.93 15.11
C GLU A 848 11.50 -6.09 15.16
N GLU A 849 12.06 -6.69 14.13
CA GLU A 849 13.51 -6.92 14.03
C GLU A 849 14.30 -5.59 14.07
N GLY A 850 15.31 -5.50 14.94
CA GLY A 850 16.10 -4.27 15.18
C GLY A 850 15.57 -3.34 16.28
N TYR A 851 14.43 -3.67 16.88
CA TYR A 851 13.85 -2.99 18.03
C TYR A 851 13.80 -3.93 19.23
N TYR A 852 14.14 -3.43 20.41
CA TYR A 852 14.22 -4.24 21.62
C TYR A 852 13.61 -3.50 22.79
N LEU A 853 13.01 -4.23 23.72
CA LEU A 853 12.72 -3.73 25.06
C LEU A 853 13.79 -4.28 25.98
N ALA A 854 14.33 -3.43 26.85
CA ALA A 854 15.31 -3.86 27.84
C ALA A 854 14.76 -5.01 28.69
N ASP A 855 15.67 -5.79 29.29
CA ASP A 855 15.30 -6.89 30.17
C ASP A 855 14.31 -6.44 31.27
N PRO A 856 13.38 -7.31 31.72
CA PRO A 856 12.36 -6.92 32.71
C PRO A 856 12.90 -6.31 34.02
N GLU A 857 14.15 -6.59 34.38
CA GLU A 857 14.82 -6.02 35.56
C GLU A 857 15.36 -4.60 35.33
N VAL A 858 15.53 -4.20 34.06
CA VAL A 858 16.13 -2.94 33.61
C VAL A 858 15.09 -2.00 33.01
N LEU A 859 14.06 -2.54 32.31
CA LEU A 859 13.04 -1.76 31.63
C LEU A 859 12.20 -0.91 32.59
N ASP A 860 12.31 0.40 32.46
CA ASP A 860 11.56 1.37 33.23
C ASP A 860 10.27 1.72 32.47
N ALA A 861 9.29 0.83 32.59
CA ALA A 861 8.00 0.98 31.93
C ALA A 861 6.95 1.62 32.84
N TYR A 862 6.16 2.51 32.26
CA TYR A 862 5.04 3.19 32.88
C TYR A 862 3.81 3.02 31.99
N VAL A 863 2.67 2.72 32.59
CA VAL A 863 1.37 2.80 31.92
C VAL A 863 0.59 3.85 32.66
N ASN A 864 0.09 4.87 31.94
CA ASN A 864 -0.68 5.95 32.54
C ASN A 864 0.09 6.74 33.62
N GLY A 865 1.42 6.79 33.51
CA GLY A 865 2.30 7.42 34.50
C GLY A 865 2.55 6.57 35.75
N GLU A 866 1.88 5.43 35.90
CA GLU A 866 2.13 4.46 36.98
C GLU A 866 3.20 3.46 36.55
N LYS A 867 4.15 3.17 37.45
CA LYS A 867 5.24 2.23 37.15
C LYS A 867 4.67 0.82 36.97
N ALA A 868 4.90 0.26 35.79
CA ALA A 868 4.44 -1.05 35.40
C ALA A 868 5.41 -2.14 35.86
N GLN A 869 4.85 -3.27 36.31
CA GLN A 869 5.61 -4.49 36.45
C GLN A 869 5.86 -5.09 35.06
N VAL A 870 7.13 -5.25 34.73
CA VAL A 870 7.58 -5.86 33.47
C VAL A 870 7.81 -7.35 33.69
N THR A 871 7.30 -8.19 32.79
CA THR A 871 7.54 -9.65 32.80
C THR A 871 7.61 -10.18 31.38
N GLU A 872 8.26 -11.33 31.20
CA GLU A 872 8.18 -12.06 29.95
C GLU A 872 6.79 -12.69 29.76
N ALA A 873 6.20 -12.46 28.60
CA ALA A 873 4.96 -13.07 28.15
C ALA A 873 5.24 -14.24 27.21
N ALA A 874 4.29 -15.18 27.13
CA ALA A 874 4.38 -16.34 26.24
C ALA A 874 4.69 -15.94 24.78
N GLY A 875 5.64 -16.61 24.13
CA GLY A 875 6.04 -16.29 22.76
C GLY A 875 6.94 -15.06 22.65
N ASN A 876 7.87 -14.88 23.60
CA ASN A 876 8.87 -13.81 23.63
C ASN A 876 8.31 -12.38 23.59
N GLY A 877 7.08 -12.18 24.05
CA GLY A 877 6.50 -10.84 24.20
C GLY A 877 6.87 -10.25 25.57
N THR A 878 6.76 -8.94 25.73
CA THR A 878 6.95 -8.26 27.03
C THR A 878 5.59 -7.84 27.59
N ALA A 879 5.24 -8.30 28.78
CA ALA A 879 4.02 -7.91 29.49
C ALA A 879 4.30 -6.77 30.48
N LEU A 880 3.53 -5.69 30.35
CA LEU A 880 3.52 -4.56 31.27
C LEU A 880 2.22 -4.58 32.07
N THR A 881 2.35 -4.61 33.39
CA THR A 881 1.21 -4.77 34.30
C THR A 881 1.14 -3.62 35.31
N VAL A 882 -0.01 -2.95 35.39
CA VAL A 882 -0.28 -1.91 36.39
C VAL A 882 -1.52 -2.27 37.20
N GLU A 883 -1.44 -2.14 38.52
CA GLU A 883 -2.59 -2.28 39.41
C GLU A 883 -3.08 -0.91 39.87
N TYR A 884 -4.32 -0.59 39.53
CA TYR A 884 -5.04 0.56 40.06
C TYR A 884 -5.67 0.16 41.38
N SER A 885 -5.24 0.81 42.45
CA SER A 885 -5.74 0.53 43.81
C SER A 885 -7.25 0.81 43.95
N LEU A 886 -7.78 1.75 43.17
CA LEU A 886 -9.20 2.11 43.12
C LEU A 886 -9.60 2.48 41.69
N ALA A 887 -10.85 2.17 41.32
CA ALA A 887 -11.47 2.72 40.12
C ALA A 887 -11.53 4.26 40.19
N VAL A 888 -11.19 4.94 39.10
CA VAL A 888 -11.09 6.40 39.04
C VAL A 888 -12.48 7.03 39.20
N SER A 889 -12.68 7.84 40.24
CA SER A 889 -13.97 8.47 40.55
C SER A 889 -13.99 9.99 40.33
N SER A 890 -12.84 10.62 40.13
CA SER A 890 -12.68 12.07 39.97
C SER A 890 -11.58 12.39 38.95
N GLY A 891 -11.71 13.50 38.23
CA GLY A 891 -10.78 13.92 37.19
C GLY A 891 -11.50 14.56 36.01
N LEU A 892 -10.83 14.69 34.87
CA LEU A 892 -11.36 15.23 33.63
C LEU A 892 -11.28 14.19 32.51
N ARG A 893 -12.33 14.07 31.70
CA ARG A 893 -12.29 13.31 30.44
C ARG A 893 -13.15 13.97 29.37
N GLY A 894 -13.04 13.55 28.13
CA GLY A 894 -13.94 14.02 27.08
C GLY A 894 -13.46 13.67 25.68
N GLN A 895 -14.24 14.06 24.68
CA GLN A 895 -13.87 13.93 23.27
C GLN A 895 -13.31 15.23 22.73
N ALA A 896 -12.18 15.15 22.04
CA ALA A 896 -11.63 16.24 21.26
C ALA A 896 -11.91 16.03 19.77
N VAL A 897 -12.49 17.06 19.16
CA VAL A 897 -12.85 17.11 17.75
C VAL A 897 -11.89 18.04 17.01
N SER A 898 -11.30 17.56 15.93
CA SER A 898 -10.40 18.32 15.06
C SER A 898 -10.62 17.97 13.58
N PHE A 899 -9.90 18.65 12.68
CA PHE A 899 -10.03 18.50 11.23
C PHE A 899 -8.65 18.30 10.57
N LEU A 900 -8.62 18.30 9.24
CA LEU A 900 -7.44 18.14 8.37
C LEU A 900 -6.85 16.71 8.32
N ASP A 901 -6.16 16.27 9.37
CA ASP A 901 -5.40 15.02 9.41
C ASP A 901 -5.52 14.29 10.77
N GLY A 902 -4.89 13.12 10.89
CA GLY A 902 -4.89 12.32 12.11
C GLY A 902 -3.82 12.73 13.14
N SER A 903 -3.22 13.92 13.05
CA SER A 903 -2.15 14.35 13.99
C SER A 903 -2.67 14.59 15.42
N ASP A 904 -1.77 14.47 16.39
CA ASP A 904 -2.06 14.48 17.82
C ASP A 904 -2.72 15.78 18.32
N VAL A 905 -3.54 15.63 19.35
CA VAL A 905 -4.21 16.71 20.09
C VAL A 905 -3.65 16.76 21.50
N THR A 906 -3.19 17.93 21.93
CA THR A 906 -2.70 18.16 23.30
C THR A 906 -3.75 18.90 24.12
N VAL A 907 -4.00 18.42 25.35
CA VAL A 907 -4.90 19.01 26.34
C VAL A 907 -4.08 19.35 27.58
N SER A 908 -4.11 20.61 28.02
CA SER A 908 -3.37 21.09 29.21
C SER A 908 -4.28 21.87 30.15
N LEU A 909 -4.15 21.65 31.46
CA LEU A 909 -4.86 22.35 32.52
C LEU A 909 -3.90 23.28 33.26
N PHE A 910 -4.18 24.57 33.23
CA PHE A 910 -3.46 25.60 33.98
C PHE A 910 -4.28 25.94 35.22
N ALA A 911 -3.69 25.84 36.41
CA ALA A 911 -4.36 26.37 37.60
C ALA A 911 -4.60 27.88 37.40
N GLU A 912 -5.72 28.39 37.91
CA GLU A 912 -6.07 29.81 37.75
C GLU A 912 -4.90 30.73 38.17
N GLY A 913 -4.45 31.60 37.25
CA GLY A 913 -3.32 32.51 37.47
C GLY A 913 -1.92 31.90 37.28
N SER A 914 -1.81 30.61 36.95
CA SER A 914 -0.55 29.95 36.61
C SER A 914 -0.21 30.08 35.13
N ALA A 915 1.06 30.37 34.83
CA ALA A 915 1.59 30.34 33.46
C ALA A 915 2.01 28.92 33.04
N GLU A 916 2.22 28.01 34.00
CA GLU A 916 2.61 26.62 33.76
C GLU A 916 1.38 25.70 33.89
N SER A 917 1.30 24.69 33.02
CA SER A 917 0.26 23.68 33.11
C SER A 917 0.52 22.77 34.30
N LYS A 918 -0.53 22.51 35.08
CA LYS A 918 -0.50 21.59 36.21
C LYS A 918 -0.74 20.15 35.77
N TYR A 919 -1.53 19.95 34.71
CA TYR A 919 -1.80 18.65 34.12
C TYR A 919 -1.75 18.77 32.60
N THR A 920 -1.15 17.81 31.91
CA THR A 920 -1.11 17.79 30.45
C THR A 920 -1.23 16.35 29.96
N THR A 921 -2.01 16.14 28.90
CA THR A 921 -2.12 14.87 28.18
C THR A 921 -2.10 15.13 26.67
N THR A 922 -1.46 14.24 25.91
CA THR A 922 -1.44 14.27 24.45
C THR A 922 -2.04 12.97 23.94
N VAL A 923 -3.03 13.08 23.04
CA VAL A 923 -3.76 11.94 22.49
C VAL A 923 -3.68 11.95 20.96
N PRO A 924 -3.60 10.79 20.30
CA PRO A 924 -3.64 10.72 18.84
C PRO A 924 -4.86 11.41 18.26
N GLY A 925 -4.76 11.98 17.05
CA GLY A 925 -5.84 12.77 16.42
C GLY A 925 -7.16 12.02 16.22
N GLY A 926 -7.11 10.68 16.24
CA GLY A 926 -8.27 9.80 16.22
C GLY A 926 -8.72 9.40 14.81
N THR A 927 -9.85 8.70 14.74
CA THR A 927 -10.37 8.14 13.48
C THR A 927 -11.11 9.22 12.68
N LYS A 928 -10.82 9.29 11.38
CA LYS A 928 -11.53 10.17 10.44
C LYS A 928 -12.92 9.62 10.15
N ASP A 929 -13.95 10.40 10.38
CA ASP A 929 -15.30 10.08 9.94
C ASP A 929 -15.56 10.53 8.48
N SER A 930 -16.72 10.13 7.94
CA SER A 930 -17.14 10.45 6.56
C SER A 930 -17.33 11.95 6.29
N SER A 931 -17.40 12.79 7.32
CA SER A 931 -17.49 14.26 7.20
C SER A 931 -16.13 14.94 7.14
N GLY A 932 -15.03 14.19 7.34
CA GLY A 932 -13.67 14.70 7.40
C GLY A 932 -13.25 15.17 8.79
N LYS A 933 -14.06 14.87 9.81
CA LYS A 933 -13.83 15.18 11.21
C LYS A 933 -13.04 14.05 11.88
N TYR A 934 -12.07 14.42 12.70
CA TYR A 934 -11.27 13.50 13.50
C TYR A 934 -11.72 13.64 14.96
N THR A 935 -12.05 12.50 15.57
CA THR A 935 -12.52 12.47 16.97
C THR A 935 -11.63 11.53 17.78
N THR A 936 -11.14 12.03 18.92
CA THR A 936 -10.31 11.30 19.87
C THR A 936 -10.79 11.53 21.30
N THR A 937 -10.49 10.59 22.20
CA THR A 937 -10.85 10.70 23.62
C THR A 937 -9.60 11.07 24.41
N TYR A 938 -9.75 11.99 25.37
CA TYR A 938 -8.70 12.37 26.30
C TYR A 938 -9.14 12.16 27.74
N GLU A 939 -8.20 11.78 28.60
CA GLU A 939 -8.44 11.50 30.02
C GLU A 939 -7.31 12.07 30.87
N ILE A 940 -7.67 12.73 31.97
CA ILE A 940 -6.77 13.24 33.01
C ILE A 940 -7.39 12.82 34.35
N PRO A 941 -6.99 11.66 34.91
CA PRO A 941 -7.55 11.18 36.17
C PRO A 941 -7.10 12.07 37.34
N GLU A 942 -7.82 11.98 38.46
CA GLU A 942 -7.37 12.50 39.77
C GLU A 942 -6.98 13.99 39.81
N VAL A 943 -7.55 14.79 38.91
CA VAL A 943 -7.35 16.24 38.91
C VAL A 943 -7.86 16.83 40.23
N ALA A 944 -6.97 17.49 40.96
CA ALA A 944 -7.28 18.04 42.28
C ALA A 944 -8.42 19.08 42.17
N PRO A 945 -9.38 19.10 43.12
CA PRO A 945 -10.49 20.03 43.08
C PRO A 945 -10.02 21.48 42.97
N GLY A 946 -10.62 22.23 42.04
CA GLY A 946 -10.21 23.60 41.74
C GLY A 946 -10.66 24.06 40.36
N THR A 947 -10.39 25.33 40.06
CA THR A 947 -10.68 25.95 38.77
C THR A 947 -9.43 25.99 37.91
N TYR A 948 -9.56 25.53 36.65
CA TYR A 948 -8.48 25.42 35.69
C TYR A 948 -8.85 26.09 34.37
N ILE A 949 -7.85 26.65 33.68
CA ILE A 949 -7.93 26.98 32.27
C ILE A 949 -7.43 25.76 31.49
N MET A 950 -8.34 25.07 30.81
CA MET A 950 -8.05 23.98 29.90
C MET A 950 -7.73 24.53 28.52
N ARG A 951 -6.52 24.29 28.02
CA ARG A 951 -6.08 24.64 26.67
C ARG A 951 -5.99 23.38 25.80
N VAL A 952 -6.53 23.45 24.58
CA VAL A 952 -6.51 22.37 23.59
C VAL A 952 -5.83 22.86 22.33
N SER A 953 -4.85 22.11 21.80
CA SER A 953 -4.05 22.52 20.65
C SER A 953 -3.73 21.36 19.69
N LYS A 954 -3.60 21.69 18.40
CA LYS A 954 -3.17 20.80 17.30
C LYS A 954 -2.52 21.65 16.21
N LYS A 955 -1.60 21.07 15.43
CA LYS A 955 -0.97 21.76 14.29
C LYS A 955 -2.03 22.25 13.28
N ASN A 956 -1.79 23.43 12.70
CA ASN A 956 -2.70 24.16 11.78
C ASN A 956 -4.07 24.58 12.35
N HIS A 957 -4.34 24.29 13.63
CA HIS A 957 -5.55 24.71 14.33
C HIS A 957 -5.25 25.87 15.26
N VAL A 958 -6.27 26.68 15.55
CA VAL A 958 -6.18 27.71 16.59
C VAL A 958 -6.43 27.07 17.95
N ALA A 959 -5.46 27.20 18.86
CA ALA A 959 -5.59 26.67 20.22
C ALA A 959 -6.80 27.30 20.93
N ARG A 960 -7.55 26.48 21.67
CA ARG A 960 -8.79 26.91 22.33
C ARG A 960 -8.71 26.72 23.83
N GLU A 961 -9.21 27.70 24.57
CA GLU A 961 -9.21 27.69 26.03
C GLU A 961 -10.63 27.58 26.61
N TYR A 962 -10.75 26.86 27.72
CA TYR A 962 -12.00 26.65 28.46
C TYR A 962 -11.74 26.79 29.97
N THR A 963 -12.59 27.51 30.69
CA THR A 963 -12.55 27.50 32.16
C THR A 963 -13.36 26.32 32.67
N ILE A 964 -12.71 25.39 33.36
CA ILE A 964 -13.34 24.19 33.94
C ILE A 964 -13.18 24.19 35.46
N THR A 965 -14.15 23.62 36.17
CA THR A 965 -14.06 23.39 37.62
C THR A 965 -14.13 21.91 37.89
N VAL A 966 -13.08 21.35 38.48
CA VAL A 966 -13.02 19.94 38.86
C VAL A 966 -13.40 19.80 40.34
N GLY A 967 -14.25 18.83 40.65
CA GLY A 967 -14.75 18.53 42.00
C GLY A 967 -14.45 17.09 42.43
N ALA A 968 -15.28 16.53 43.31
CA ALA A 968 -15.12 15.15 43.79
C ALA A 968 -15.63 14.08 42.79
N GLU A 969 -16.30 14.49 41.72
CA GLU A 969 -16.81 13.61 40.65
C GLU A 969 -16.05 13.89 39.34
N ALA A 970 -16.02 12.89 38.46
CA ALA A 970 -15.44 13.02 37.13
C ALA A 970 -16.18 14.08 36.29
N VAL A 971 -15.43 14.98 35.69
CA VAL A 971 -15.95 16.01 34.77
C VAL A 971 -15.77 15.53 33.34
N THR A 972 -16.84 15.57 32.55
CA THR A 972 -16.75 15.35 31.10
C THR A 972 -16.78 16.69 30.37
N GLN A 973 -15.79 16.97 29.52
CA GLN A 973 -15.73 18.21 28.72
C GLN A 973 -15.41 17.87 27.25
N ASP A 974 -16.42 17.83 26.39
CA ASP A 974 -16.15 17.68 24.96
C ASP A 974 -15.67 19.02 24.37
N VAL A 975 -14.73 18.96 23.45
CA VAL A 975 -14.04 20.13 22.90
C VAL A 975 -13.92 20.03 21.39
N GLN A 976 -13.96 21.18 20.72
CA GLN A 976 -13.71 21.28 19.28
C GLN A 976 -12.74 22.43 18.99
N ILE A 977 -11.71 22.14 18.21
CA ILE A 977 -10.73 23.10 17.72
C ILE A 977 -10.89 23.30 16.21
N HIS A 978 -10.75 24.54 15.73
CA HIS A 978 -10.97 24.91 14.34
C HIS A 978 -9.64 25.13 13.62
N LEU A 979 -9.64 24.92 12.30
CA LEU A 979 -8.50 25.26 11.45
C LEU A 979 -8.28 26.77 11.43
N LYS A 980 -7.03 27.20 11.28
CA LYS A 980 -6.72 28.61 11.01
C LYS A 980 -7.35 29.01 9.67
N GLY A 981 -8.24 30.00 9.69
CA GLY A 981 -9.07 30.43 8.57
C GLY A 981 -10.48 29.82 8.52
N ASP A 982 -10.77 28.79 9.31
CA ASP A 982 -12.12 28.22 9.47
C ASP A 982 -12.85 28.95 10.62
N ILE A 983 -13.62 29.97 10.26
CA ILE A 983 -14.27 30.89 11.20
C ILE A 983 -15.61 30.32 11.67
N ASN A 984 -16.26 29.48 10.87
CA ASN A 984 -17.53 28.86 11.24
C ASN A 984 -17.38 27.50 11.94
N GLY A 985 -16.21 26.85 11.86
CA GLY A 985 -15.91 25.58 12.50
C GLY A 985 -16.48 24.35 11.79
N ASP A 986 -16.75 24.44 10.50
CA ASP A 986 -17.31 23.32 9.71
C ASP A 986 -16.23 22.40 9.12
N GLY A 987 -14.96 22.69 9.38
CA GLY A 987 -13.82 21.94 8.88
C GLY A 987 -13.39 22.32 7.46
N ARG A 988 -14.00 23.35 6.84
CA ARG A 988 -13.73 23.76 5.46
C ARG A 988 -13.59 25.28 5.34
N ILE A 989 -12.42 25.73 4.90
CA ILE A 989 -12.16 27.15 4.65
C ILE A 989 -12.75 27.56 3.30
N ASN A 990 -13.88 28.26 3.32
CA ASN A 990 -14.64 28.58 2.12
C ASN A 990 -15.19 30.03 2.10
N THR A 991 -16.03 30.35 1.12
CA THR A 991 -16.59 31.70 0.94
C THR A 991 -17.44 32.16 2.14
N SER A 992 -17.96 31.23 2.94
CA SER A 992 -18.67 31.53 4.19
C SER A 992 -17.75 32.18 5.23
N ASP A 993 -16.52 31.69 5.36
CA ASP A 993 -15.51 32.25 6.27
C ASP A 993 -15.03 33.62 5.78
N VAL A 994 -14.79 33.75 4.48
CA VAL A 994 -14.48 35.06 3.85
C VAL A 994 -15.56 36.09 4.18
N GLY A 995 -16.83 35.69 4.10
CA GLY A 995 -17.97 36.54 4.45
C GLY A 995 -17.92 37.02 5.90
N LYS A 996 -17.63 36.12 6.85
CA LYS A 996 -17.52 36.43 8.28
C LYS A 996 -16.35 37.36 8.60
N ALA A 997 -15.16 37.09 8.07
CA ALA A 997 -13.99 37.97 8.25
C ALA A 997 -14.25 39.38 7.68
N ASN A 998 -14.88 39.46 6.51
CA ASN A 998 -15.18 40.74 5.87
C ASN A 998 -16.24 41.55 6.63
N ALA A 999 -17.25 40.88 7.20
CA ALA A 999 -18.25 41.53 8.05
C ALA A 999 -17.61 42.15 9.30
N HIS A 1000 -16.60 41.48 9.86
CA HIS A 1000 -15.80 41.99 10.97
C HIS A 1000 -14.93 43.17 10.58
N ALA A 1001 -14.15 43.04 9.51
CA ALA A 1001 -13.27 44.10 9.02
C ALA A 1001 -14.03 45.39 8.69
N LYS A 1002 -15.32 45.27 8.30
CA LYS A 1002 -16.24 46.40 8.04
C LYS A 1002 -17.00 46.90 9.27
N GLY A 1003 -16.83 46.28 10.43
CA GLY A 1003 -17.57 46.58 11.65
C GLY A 1003 -19.07 46.26 11.58
N SER A 1004 -19.52 45.48 10.58
CA SER A 1004 -20.92 45.11 10.38
C SER A 1004 -21.36 43.96 11.28
N SER A 1005 -20.44 43.08 11.66
CA SER A 1005 -20.64 42.02 12.66
C SER A 1005 -19.30 41.69 13.32
N LEU A 1006 -19.24 41.71 14.64
CA LEU A 1006 -18.02 41.36 15.36
C LEU A 1006 -17.88 39.84 15.49
N LEU A 1007 -16.64 39.34 15.46
CA LEU A 1007 -16.32 37.94 15.69
C LEU A 1007 -16.17 37.74 17.19
N THR A 1008 -16.51 36.54 17.68
CA THR A 1008 -16.14 36.14 19.04
C THR A 1008 -14.62 36.00 19.16
N ASP A 1009 -14.08 36.04 20.38
CA ASP A 1009 -12.63 35.99 20.59
C ASP A 1009 -11.95 34.79 19.92
N TYR A 1010 -12.57 33.60 19.96
CA TYR A 1010 -12.03 32.42 19.29
C TYR A 1010 -12.15 32.49 17.76
N GLN A 1011 -13.28 32.99 17.24
CA GLN A 1011 -13.46 33.20 15.80
C GLN A 1011 -12.54 34.28 15.23
N PHE A 1012 -12.27 35.31 16.03
CA PHE A 1012 -11.31 36.35 15.72
C PHE A 1012 -9.90 35.75 15.60
N ALA A 1013 -9.51 34.90 16.54
CA ALA A 1013 -8.24 34.19 16.47
C ALA A 1013 -8.15 33.25 15.25
N CYS A 1014 -9.24 32.60 14.84
CA CYS A 1014 -9.31 31.85 13.57
C CYS A 1014 -9.19 32.74 12.33
N ALA A 1015 -9.68 33.99 12.40
CA ALA A 1015 -9.70 34.92 11.29
C ALA A 1015 -8.42 35.76 11.15
N ASP A 1016 -7.64 35.92 12.23
CA ASP A 1016 -6.35 36.64 12.24
C ASP A 1016 -5.26 35.75 11.62
N ILE A 1017 -5.13 35.84 10.30
CA ILE A 1017 -4.26 34.94 9.54
C ILE A 1017 -2.80 35.36 9.69
N ASN A 1018 -2.52 36.66 9.72
CA ASN A 1018 -1.16 37.17 9.83
C ASN A 1018 -0.67 37.29 11.29
N GLY A 1019 -1.53 37.12 12.29
CA GLY A 1019 -1.18 37.16 13.71
C GLY A 1019 -0.83 38.56 14.20
N ASP A 1020 -1.31 39.60 13.53
CA ASP A 1020 -1.00 41.00 13.89
C ASP A 1020 -1.95 41.57 14.97
N GLY A 1021 -2.88 40.74 15.46
CA GLY A 1021 -3.89 41.11 16.45
C GLY A 1021 -5.06 41.89 15.86
N LYS A 1022 -5.22 41.92 14.53
CA LYS A 1022 -6.30 42.63 13.82
C LYS A 1022 -6.83 41.80 12.66
N VAL A 1023 -8.14 41.69 12.55
CA VAL A 1023 -8.78 41.09 11.37
C VAL A 1023 -9.16 42.19 10.38
N ASN A 1024 -8.39 42.33 9.30
CA ASN A 1024 -8.58 43.39 8.30
C ASN A 1024 -8.60 42.84 6.85
N THR A 1025 -8.54 43.74 5.86
CA THR A 1025 -8.59 43.34 4.44
C THR A 1025 -7.45 42.41 4.04
N SER A 1026 -6.31 42.46 4.74
CA SER A 1026 -5.19 41.53 4.58
C SER A 1026 -5.64 40.09 4.84
N ASP A 1027 -6.26 39.84 5.99
CA ASP A 1027 -6.72 38.52 6.42
C ASP A 1027 -7.85 38.01 5.53
N VAL A 1028 -8.83 38.87 5.25
CA VAL A 1028 -9.92 38.57 4.30
C VAL A 1028 -9.35 38.16 2.94
N GLY A 1029 -8.31 38.84 2.47
CA GLY A 1029 -7.60 38.52 1.24
C GLY A 1029 -6.98 37.13 1.27
N LYS A 1030 -6.30 36.76 2.36
CA LYS A 1030 -5.65 35.45 2.53
C LYS A 1030 -6.67 34.30 2.63
N ILE A 1031 -7.74 34.46 3.42
CA ILE A 1031 -8.81 33.45 3.52
C ILE A 1031 -9.49 33.26 2.15
N ASN A 1032 -9.74 34.34 1.42
CA ASN A 1032 -10.35 34.28 0.09
C ASN A 1032 -9.43 33.67 -0.97
N ALA A 1033 -8.11 33.83 -0.84
CA ALA A 1033 -7.14 33.17 -1.71
C ALA A 1033 -7.16 31.65 -1.48
N HIS A 1034 -7.23 31.21 -0.23
CA HIS A 1034 -7.35 29.79 0.13
C HIS A 1034 -8.67 29.19 -0.34
N ALA A 1035 -9.79 29.85 -0.05
CA ALA A 1035 -11.13 29.39 -0.48
C ALA A 1035 -11.28 29.24 -2.00
N ARG A 1036 -10.43 29.92 -2.79
CA ARG A 1036 -10.40 29.86 -4.26
C ARG A 1036 -9.28 28.98 -4.81
N GLY A 1037 -8.50 28.31 -3.95
CA GLY A 1037 -7.34 27.51 -4.35
C GLY A 1037 -6.20 28.30 -4.98
N LYS A 1038 -6.15 29.63 -4.78
CA LYS A 1038 -5.11 30.51 -5.36
C LYS A 1038 -3.84 30.55 -4.52
N SER A 1039 -3.97 30.43 -3.20
CA SER A 1039 -2.86 30.38 -2.23
C SER A 1039 -3.39 29.75 -0.95
N LEU A 1040 -2.81 28.63 -0.54
CA LEU A 1040 -3.25 27.89 0.65
C LEU A 1040 -2.67 28.53 1.93
N LEU A 1041 -3.36 28.35 3.06
CA LEU A 1041 -2.96 28.92 4.36
C LEU A 1041 -1.93 28.05 5.08
N TRP A 1042 -1.91 26.78 4.70
CA TRP A 1042 -1.05 25.69 5.14
C TRP A 1042 -0.98 24.66 4.02
#